data_AF-A0A8S4GUF0-F1
#
_entry.id   AF-A0A8S4GUF0-F1
#
_cell.length_a   1.000
_cell.length_b   1.000
_cell.length_c   1.000
_cell.angle_alpha   90.00
_cell.angle_beta   90.00
_cell.angle_gamma   90.00
#
_symmetry.space_group_name_H-M   'P 1'
#
loop_
_entity.id
_entity.type
_entity.pdbx_description
1 polymer ?
#
loop_
_entity_poly.entity_id
_entity_poly.type
_entity_poly.pdbx_seq_one_letter_code
_entity_poly.pdbx_strand_id
1 'polypeptide(L)'
;MAAAAWLAAAGAGERRGSPTAAQESLERAMTMATDDPGKQEAEMTAGRLLGLCESIYTSFNPSALTLDAHADTFLSEKKISNEDDAVFVRQVFYGTVRYKRLIQALLAAFYHKNSGAALRADANLYSVFAYLALFRLEELTFSMFRKLVASQEPQKMYVFLHFMFTTDNLRNFCRDSWLKLYDKVFVDDLIECVALWQEESADLLNGLESRVFIANSKSGERKATTGRARPAPKSTKPQPFKLTKPKPKPPPLPEPEPEPYRAKPAPKLDEGPTAEERAIEAARELNRRKIEALRQDQQRLVFKLRVTERPSKLPQLVAAERKRQKEESAYRPVKPKPVPRPPSAEVRLNAAAILREDAVYRKKQAEEMAALKAYEAELRDAKAFETWQAEMLARDQQARLEEVEERRQEMARGQQAAAEARERKVSENQSLAADMKEERERAAQRVEAEREEEVERNRQRAAEIAEERANVARQQEAVLTQNRELAEEERRKREANARRLAEQQAEEMRLKKDLIMQLRAMERAREAHQKQVDPTWTPNLGLLDEMSLVELRERMVVEREREREAEEERRARIKRQKEAKQSTLMAKAANITRIRKLANAQAALRRRRREEDAATSAASESRRKDAQTLELSDRIKERKAALEAEKARLAAEQKRIKFEQAQQAASADAVEESKFAELRAGAERIVRNTQATVKGEDELYEATMARQRSIKIDNQRMAQAQREALLTDYDLKMRDMKQRKAQDDAKDLTRKKDMVRSQREFENTLREKKTLPRATRA
;
A
#
# COMPACT_ATOMS: atom_id res chain seq x y z
N MET A 1 -20.77 19.99 -58.01
CA MET A 1 -21.08 21.38 -57.62
C MET A 1 -21.10 21.46 -56.10
N ALA A 2 -20.66 22.54 -55.44
CA ALA A 2 -19.83 23.68 -55.86
C ALA A 2 -19.33 24.44 -54.60
N ALA A 3 -18.52 25.50 -54.80
CA ALA A 3 -17.97 26.40 -53.76
C ALA A 3 -16.95 25.76 -52.78
N ALA A 4 -16.00 26.48 -52.16
CA ALA A 4 -15.30 27.76 -52.41
C ALA A 4 -14.30 27.93 -51.23
N ALA A 5 -13.18 28.67 -51.28
CA ALA A 5 -12.35 29.23 -52.36
C ALA A 5 -10.97 29.59 -51.75
N TRP A 6 -9.99 29.95 -52.59
CA TRP A 6 -8.75 30.72 -52.29
C TRP A 6 -7.87 30.29 -51.08
N LEU A 7 -6.66 29.78 -51.31
CA LEU A 7 -5.43 30.57 -51.58
C LEU A 7 -5.13 31.69 -50.55
N ALA A 8 -4.15 31.44 -49.66
CA ALA A 8 -2.85 32.14 -49.62
C ALA A 8 -2.13 32.02 -48.25
N ALA A 9 -1.15 31.12 -48.12
CA ALA A 9 -0.11 31.21 -47.08
C ALA A 9 1.11 30.30 -47.38
N ALA A 10 2.33 30.84 -47.19
CA ALA A 10 3.60 30.11 -47.00
C ALA A 10 3.99 29.01 -48.02
N GLY A 11 4.47 29.43 -49.20
CA GLY A 11 5.39 28.61 -50.02
C GLY A 11 6.86 28.77 -49.58
N ALA A 12 7.77 28.05 -50.27
CA ALA A 12 9.23 28.00 -50.09
C ALA A 12 9.75 27.20 -48.87
N GLY A 13 10.11 25.93 -49.11
CA GLY A 13 10.66 25.00 -48.10
C GLY A 13 11.03 23.64 -48.69
N GLU A 14 11.78 23.62 -49.80
CA GLU A 14 12.01 22.42 -50.62
C GLU A 14 12.91 21.37 -49.94
N ARG A 15 12.41 20.13 -49.78
CA ARG A 15 13.23 18.91 -49.63
C ARG A 15 12.57 17.73 -50.37
N ARG A 16 13.37 16.95 -51.09
CA ARG A 16 12.92 15.69 -51.72
C ARG A 16 12.89 14.57 -50.68
N GLY A 17 11.78 13.84 -50.57
CA GLY A 17 11.67 12.62 -49.78
C GLY A 17 11.71 11.37 -50.66
N SER A 18 12.32 10.29 -50.17
CA SER A 18 12.26 8.94 -50.78
C SER A 18 11.02 8.16 -50.28
N PRO A 19 10.53 7.15 -51.03
CA PRO A 19 9.21 6.57 -50.78
C PRO A 19 9.26 5.15 -50.21
N THR A 20 9.22 5.01 -48.87
CA THR A 20 9.13 3.70 -48.19
C THR A 20 7.93 3.57 -47.24
N ALA A 21 7.50 4.65 -46.58
CA ALA A 21 6.35 4.63 -45.65
C ALA A 21 4.99 4.28 -46.28
N ALA A 22 4.90 4.29 -47.63
CA ALA A 22 3.68 3.97 -48.37
C ALA A 22 3.45 2.45 -48.56
N GLN A 23 4.47 1.61 -48.37
CA GLN A 23 4.34 0.14 -48.50
C GLN A 23 4.01 -0.52 -47.15
N GLU A 24 4.73 -0.17 -46.08
CA GLU A 24 4.46 -0.66 -44.71
C GLU A 24 3.01 -0.39 -44.21
N SER A 25 2.37 0.64 -44.76
CA SER A 25 1.01 1.05 -44.39
C SER A 25 -0.08 0.33 -45.19
N LEU A 26 0.27 -0.33 -46.30
CA LEU A 26 -0.63 -1.16 -47.11
C LEU A 26 -0.57 -2.63 -46.68
N GLU A 27 0.64 -3.17 -46.47
CA GLU A 27 0.85 -4.57 -46.03
C GLU A 27 0.14 -4.86 -44.70
N ARG A 28 0.24 -3.94 -43.73
CA ARG A 28 -0.48 -4.02 -42.43
C ARG A 28 -2.00 -3.90 -42.51
N ALA A 29 -2.58 -3.60 -43.68
CA ALA A 29 -4.02 -3.55 -43.88
C ALA A 29 -4.58 -4.83 -44.54
N MET A 30 -3.72 -5.69 -45.10
CA MET A 30 -4.15 -6.82 -45.94
C MET A 30 -4.04 -8.19 -45.22
N THR A 31 -3.37 -8.27 -44.08
CA THR A 31 -3.22 -9.51 -43.27
C THR A 31 -4.39 -9.80 -42.33
N MET A 32 -5.62 -9.34 -42.65
CA MET A 32 -6.82 -9.56 -41.81
C MET A 32 -8.08 -9.96 -42.62
N ALA A 33 -7.92 -10.73 -43.69
CA ALA A 33 -9.01 -11.47 -44.33
C ALA A 33 -8.51 -12.57 -45.29
N THR A 34 -8.28 -13.79 -44.78
CA THR A 34 -8.43 -15.09 -45.48
C THR A 34 -8.06 -16.23 -44.53
N ASP A 35 -9.05 -17.03 -44.12
CA ASP A 35 -8.83 -18.39 -43.62
C ASP A 35 -8.94 -19.36 -44.80
N ASP A 36 -7.90 -20.13 -45.11
CA ASP A 36 -8.02 -21.50 -45.65
C ASP A 36 -6.66 -22.26 -45.56
N PRO A 37 -6.60 -23.58 -45.27
CA PRO A 37 -5.36 -24.25 -44.92
C PRO A 37 -4.72 -25.07 -46.07
N GLY A 38 -3.54 -24.68 -46.54
CA GLY A 38 -2.83 -25.42 -47.61
C GLY A 38 -1.31 -25.24 -47.64
N LYS A 39 -0.58 -26.18 -47.02
CA LYS A 39 0.86 -26.46 -47.18
C LYS A 39 1.82 -25.27 -47.38
N GLN A 40 2.26 -24.68 -46.26
CA GLN A 40 3.69 -24.64 -45.96
C GLN A 40 3.89 -25.11 -44.52
N GLU A 41 4.79 -26.07 -44.30
CA GLU A 41 5.17 -26.53 -42.97
C GLU A 41 6.13 -25.51 -42.36
N ALA A 42 5.57 -24.50 -41.70
CA ALA A 42 6.33 -23.40 -41.15
C ALA A 42 7.26 -23.89 -40.03
N GLU A 43 8.57 -23.77 -40.25
CA GLU A 43 9.62 -24.10 -39.28
C GLU A 43 9.27 -23.56 -37.88
N MET A 44 9.38 -24.42 -36.87
CA MET A 44 9.03 -24.09 -35.50
C MET A 44 10.02 -23.09 -34.91
N THR A 45 9.69 -21.80 -35.03
CA THR A 45 10.55 -20.72 -34.56
C THR A 45 10.97 -20.92 -33.10
N ALA A 46 12.23 -20.62 -32.79
CA ALA A 46 12.85 -20.84 -31.48
C ALA A 46 12.00 -20.36 -30.29
N GLY A 47 11.31 -19.21 -30.43
CA GLY A 47 10.40 -18.69 -29.41
C GLY A 47 9.12 -19.50 -29.23
N ARG A 48 8.57 -20.08 -30.29
CA ARG A 48 7.41 -21.00 -30.23
C ARG A 48 7.78 -22.32 -29.58
N LEU A 49 8.96 -22.86 -29.88
CA LEU A 49 9.47 -24.09 -29.26
C LEU A 49 9.68 -23.92 -27.74
N LEU A 50 10.25 -22.78 -27.31
CA LEU A 50 10.34 -22.42 -25.88
C LEU A 50 8.97 -22.21 -25.24
N GLY A 51 8.03 -21.53 -25.91
CA GLY A 51 6.67 -21.34 -25.42
C GLY A 51 5.91 -22.66 -25.19
N LEU A 52 6.20 -23.68 -26.00
CA LEU A 52 5.70 -25.05 -25.78
C LEU A 52 6.38 -25.71 -24.57
N CYS A 53 7.70 -25.57 -24.41
CA CYS A 53 8.44 -26.06 -23.24
C CYS A 53 7.97 -25.42 -21.92
N GLU A 54 7.64 -24.13 -21.93
CA GLU A 54 7.08 -23.44 -20.75
C GLU A 54 5.63 -23.86 -20.47
N SER A 55 4.79 -24.00 -21.50
CA SER A 55 3.37 -24.34 -21.31
C SER A 55 3.12 -25.82 -20.97
N ILE A 56 3.94 -26.77 -21.44
CA ILE A 56 3.88 -28.17 -20.97
C ILE A 56 4.27 -28.26 -19.48
N TYR A 57 5.32 -27.56 -19.05
CA TYR A 57 5.74 -27.52 -17.64
C TYR A 57 4.74 -26.78 -16.74
N THR A 58 4.10 -25.71 -17.24
CA THR A 58 3.09 -24.94 -16.50
C THR A 58 1.76 -25.68 -16.36
N SER A 59 1.39 -26.50 -17.34
CA SER A 59 0.14 -27.30 -17.31
C SER A 59 0.26 -28.60 -16.52
N PHE A 60 1.48 -29.07 -16.23
CA PHE A 60 1.69 -30.35 -15.54
C PHE A 60 1.30 -30.33 -14.07
N ASN A 61 0.41 -31.26 -13.68
CA ASN A 61 0.03 -31.50 -12.29
C ASN A 61 0.42 -32.93 -11.86
N PRO A 62 1.49 -33.10 -11.05
CA PRO A 62 1.96 -34.41 -10.56
C PRO A 62 0.94 -35.22 -9.74
N SER A 63 -0.17 -34.61 -9.30
CA SER A 63 -1.23 -35.30 -8.53
C SER A 63 -2.37 -35.83 -9.38
N ALA A 64 -2.40 -35.51 -10.69
CA ALA A 64 -3.52 -35.79 -11.57
C ALA A 64 -3.17 -36.72 -12.75
N LEU A 65 -1.93 -36.67 -13.26
CA LEU A 65 -1.53 -37.39 -14.47
C LEU A 65 -0.04 -37.81 -14.37
N THR A 66 0.33 -38.92 -15.03
CA THR A 66 1.74 -39.34 -15.14
C THR A 66 2.50 -38.46 -16.12
N LEU A 67 3.83 -38.46 -16.03
CA LEU A 67 4.70 -37.63 -16.87
C LEU A 67 4.50 -37.90 -18.37
N ASP A 68 4.50 -39.17 -18.76
CA ASP A 68 4.37 -39.58 -20.16
C ASP A 68 2.97 -39.30 -20.71
N ALA A 69 1.93 -39.64 -19.95
CA ALA A 69 0.55 -39.33 -20.35
C ALA A 69 0.29 -37.81 -20.46
N HIS A 70 0.93 -36.98 -19.63
CA HIS A 70 0.87 -35.52 -19.77
C HIS A 70 1.62 -35.04 -21.02
N ALA A 71 2.81 -35.59 -21.31
CA ALA A 71 3.54 -35.26 -22.52
C ALA A 71 2.75 -35.65 -23.78
N ASP A 72 2.24 -36.87 -23.86
CA ASP A 72 1.57 -37.36 -25.06
C ASP A 72 0.21 -36.67 -25.29
N THR A 73 -0.55 -36.37 -24.22
CA THR A 73 -1.78 -35.56 -24.35
C THR A 73 -1.47 -34.12 -24.76
N PHE A 74 -0.41 -33.50 -24.23
CA PHE A 74 -0.03 -32.14 -24.63
C PHE A 74 0.49 -32.08 -26.08
N LEU A 75 1.38 -32.99 -26.48
CA LEU A 75 1.95 -33.04 -27.83
C LEU A 75 0.86 -33.28 -28.89
N SER A 76 -0.10 -34.18 -28.62
CA SER A 76 -1.24 -34.43 -29.51
C SER A 76 -2.25 -33.28 -29.54
N GLU A 77 -2.50 -32.58 -28.42
CA GLU A 77 -3.33 -31.37 -28.40
C GLU A 77 -2.70 -30.24 -29.26
N LYS A 78 -1.38 -30.07 -29.19
CA LYS A 78 -0.67 -28.99 -29.90
C LYS A 78 -0.32 -29.30 -31.35
N LYS A 79 -0.52 -30.53 -31.82
CA LYS A 79 -0.32 -30.98 -33.22
C LYS A 79 1.04 -30.54 -33.79
N ILE A 80 2.11 -30.92 -33.11
CA ILE A 80 3.48 -30.64 -33.57
C ILE A 80 3.82 -31.61 -34.70
N SER A 81 4.03 -31.10 -35.92
CA SER A 81 4.28 -31.93 -37.12
C SER A 81 5.65 -32.60 -37.14
N ASN A 82 6.66 -31.96 -36.54
CA ASN A 82 8.05 -32.44 -36.54
C ASN A 82 8.29 -33.37 -35.34
N GLU A 83 8.77 -34.58 -35.59
CA GLU A 83 9.08 -35.54 -34.51
C GLU A 83 10.23 -35.05 -33.63
N ASP A 84 11.27 -34.42 -34.21
CA ASP A 84 12.41 -33.86 -33.47
C ASP A 84 11.99 -32.75 -32.49
N ASP A 85 11.10 -31.84 -32.88
CA ASP A 85 10.56 -30.80 -32.00
C ASP A 85 9.75 -31.42 -30.84
N ALA A 86 8.97 -32.46 -31.12
CA ALA A 86 8.19 -33.18 -30.12
C ALA A 86 9.10 -33.93 -29.13
N VAL A 87 10.17 -34.57 -29.62
CA VAL A 87 11.21 -35.22 -28.81
C VAL A 87 11.95 -34.19 -27.95
N PHE A 88 12.33 -33.03 -28.50
CA PHE A 88 12.97 -31.95 -27.76
C PHE A 88 12.08 -31.44 -26.62
N VAL A 89 10.81 -31.10 -26.90
CA VAL A 89 9.85 -30.64 -25.89
C VAL A 89 9.66 -31.71 -24.80
N ARG A 90 9.52 -32.99 -25.16
CA ARG A 90 9.40 -34.12 -24.22
C ARG A 90 10.64 -34.25 -23.33
N GLN A 91 11.85 -34.21 -23.90
CA GLN A 91 13.11 -34.29 -23.16
C GLN A 91 13.33 -33.09 -22.20
N VAL A 92 13.00 -31.87 -22.64
CA VAL A 92 13.08 -30.66 -21.80
C VAL A 92 12.09 -30.71 -20.65
N PHE A 93 10.86 -31.18 -20.90
CA PHE A 93 9.86 -31.38 -19.87
C PHE A 93 10.28 -32.43 -18.82
N TYR A 94 10.75 -33.61 -19.25
CA TYR A 94 11.22 -34.65 -18.34
C TYR A 94 12.44 -34.19 -17.53
N GLY A 95 13.38 -33.49 -18.16
CA GLY A 95 14.57 -32.95 -17.50
C GLY A 95 14.27 -31.88 -16.45
N THR A 96 13.42 -30.91 -16.78
CA THR A 96 12.98 -29.85 -15.84
C THR A 96 12.21 -30.41 -14.64
N VAL A 97 11.47 -31.52 -14.79
CA VAL A 97 10.83 -32.21 -13.66
C VAL A 97 11.85 -33.06 -12.87
N ARG A 98 12.72 -33.83 -13.54
CA ARG A 98 13.74 -34.69 -12.90
C ARG A 98 14.68 -33.88 -12.00
N TYR A 99 15.22 -32.77 -12.51
CA TYR A 99 16.16 -31.91 -11.79
C TYR A 99 15.50 -30.74 -11.05
N LYS A 100 14.16 -30.78 -10.87
CA LYS A 100 13.37 -29.70 -10.28
C LYS A 100 13.90 -29.17 -8.95
N ARG A 101 14.40 -30.03 -8.06
CA ARG A 101 14.98 -29.60 -6.76
C ARG A 101 16.28 -28.80 -6.94
N LEU A 102 17.16 -29.23 -7.84
CA LEU A 102 18.42 -28.56 -8.17
C LEU A 102 18.16 -27.19 -8.81
N ILE A 103 17.23 -27.15 -9.76
CA ILE A 103 16.79 -25.93 -10.45
C ILE A 103 16.09 -24.97 -9.47
N GLN A 104 15.27 -25.47 -8.53
CA GLN A 104 14.64 -24.63 -7.51
C GLN A 104 15.66 -24.04 -6.52
N ALA A 105 16.72 -24.76 -6.16
CA ALA A 105 17.81 -24.23 -5.33
C ALA A 105 18.57 -23.10 -6.06
N LEU A 106 18.91 -23.31 -7.34
CA LEU A 106 19.50 -22.29 -8.21
C LEU A 106 18.63 -21.04 -8.30
N LEU A 107 17.33 -21.21 -8.59
CA LEU A 107 16.39 -20.08 -8.73
C LEU A 107 16.18 -19.35 -7.39
N ALA A 108 16.23 -20.04 -6.26
CA ALA A 108 16.20 -19.39 -4.94
C ALA A 108 17.43 -18.50 -4.72
N ALA A 109 18.63 -18.97 -5.05
CA ALA A 109 19.87 -18.18 -4.98
C ALA A 109 19.84 -16.99 -5.97
N PHE A 110 19.39 -17.22 -7.20
CA PHE A 110 19.20 -16.18 -8.22
C PHE A 110 18.24 -15.08 -7.75
N TYR A 111 17.05 -15.43 -7.27
CA TYR A 111 16.09 -14.46 -6.75
C TYR A 111 16.51 -13.80 -5.43
N HIS A 112 17.44 -14.40 -4.67
CA HIS A 112 18.04 -13.75 -3.51
C HIS A 112 18.98 -12.61 -3.95
N LYS A 113 19.88 -12.87 -4.91
CA LYS A 113 20.82 -11.85 -5.43
C LYS A 113 20.12 -10.78 -6.29
N ASN A 114 19.18 -11.18 -7.15
CA ASN A 114 18.60 -10.32 -8.20
C ASN A 114 17.11 -9.95 -7.94
N SER A 115 16.69 -9.90 -6.67
CA SER A 115 15.30 -9.71 -6.24
C SER A 115 14.57 -8.49 -6.83
N GLY A 116 15.27 -7.41 -7.14
CA GLY A 116 14.73 -6.20 -7.78
C GLY A 116 14.82 -6.17 -9.31
N ALA A 117 15.54 -7.11 -9.94
CA ALA A 117 15.81 -7.13 -11.38
C ALA A 117 15.10 -8.27 -12.13
N ALA A 118 14.76 -9.37 -11.44
CA ALA A 118 14.11 -10.54 -12.02
C ALA A 118 12.70 -10.76 -11.46
N LEU A 119 11.70 -10.88 -12.35
CA LEU A 119 10.31 -11.05 -11.96
C LEU A 119 9.99 -12.54 -11.68
N ARG A 120 9.23 -12.83 -10.61
CA ARG A 120 8.84 -14.20 -10.25
C ARG A 120 7.82 -14.85 -11.20
N ALA A 121 7.19 -14.09 -12.09
CA ALA A 121 6.32 -14.62 -13.13
C ALA A 121 7.11 -15.49 -14.13
N ASP A 122 8.34 -15.08 -14.46
CA ASP A 122 9.21 -15.75 -15.43
C ASP A 122 9.92 -17.00 -14.85
N ALA A 123 9.52 -17.48 -13.67
CA ALA A 123 10.18 -18.59 -12.99
C ALA A 123 10.12 -19.92 -13.77
N ASN A 124 9.10 -20.12 -14.61
CA ASN A 124 8.99 -21.30 -15.46
C ASN A 124 9.95 -21.20 -16.67
N LEU A 125 9.97 -20.06 -17.37
CA LEU A 125 10.98 -19.71 -18.36
C LEU A 125 12.43 -19.91 -17.84
N TYR A 126 12.77 -19.36 -16.66
CA TYR A 126 14.09 -19.57 -16.07
C TYR A 126 14.33 -21.03 -15.63
N SER A 127 13.29 -21.81 -15.30
CA SER A 127 13.44 -23.25 -15.02
C SER A 127 13.83 -24.03 -16.29
N VAL A 128 13.24 -23.69 -17.44
CA VAL A 128 13.58 -24.27 -18.75
C VAL A 128 15.01 -23.89 -19.15
N PHE A 129 15.38 -22.61 -19.07
CA PHE A 129 16.74 -22.18 -19.38
C PHE A 129 17.80 -22.72 -18.41
N ALA A 130 17.47 -22.88 -17.12
CA ALA A 130 18.35 -23.54 -16.16
C ALA A 130 18.65 -25.00 -16.57
N TYR A 131 17.64 -25.77 -16.94
CA TYR A 131 17.85 -27.15 -17.41
C TYR A 131 18.68 -27.20 -18.69
N LEU A 132 18.35 -26.36 -19.68
CA LEU A 132 19.10 -26.31 -20.94
C LEU A 132 20.58 -25.94 -20.73
N ALA A 133 20.85 -24.93 -19.88
CA ALA A 133 22.21 -24.45 -19.62
C ALA A 133 23.03 -25.40 -18.74
N LEU A 134 22.41 -26.13 -17.80
CA LEU A 134 23.11 -27.06 -16.91
C LEU A 134 23.36 -28.44 -17.53
N PHE A 135 22.45 -28.95 -18.37
CA PHE A 135 22.45 -30.36 -18.77
C PHE A 135 22.41 -30.63 -20.28
N ARG A 136 22.07 -29.64 -21.13
CA ARG A 136 21.93 -29.85 -22.58
C ARG A 136 22.74 -28.88 -23.44
N LEU A 137 23.60 -28.05 -22.84
CA LEU A 137 24.36 -27.02 -23.56
C LEU A 137 25.35 -27.62 -24.57
N GLU A 138 25.95 -28.76 -24.20
CA GLU A 138 26.82 -29.57 -25.05
C GLU A 138 26.04 -30.19 -26.22
N GLU A 139 25.03 -31.02 -25.95
CA GLU A 139 24.21 -31.70 -26.96
C GLU A 139 23.50 -30.74 -27.94
N LEU A 140 23.01 -29.60 -27.44
CA LEU A 140 22.32 -28.59 -28.25
C LEU A 140 23.30 -27.73 -29.07
N THR A 141 24.57 -27.68 -28.66
CA THR A 141 25.57 -26.67 -28.99
C THR A 141 25.21 -25.25 -28.55
N PHE A 142 26.23 -24.47 -28.22
CA PHE A 142 26.07 -23.06 -27.89
C PHE A 142 25.41 -22.24 -29.02
N SER A 143 25.58 -22.66 -30.28
CA SER A 143 25.02 -21.97 -31.44
C SER A 143 23.48 -21.95 -31.47
N MET A 144 22.83 -23.07 -31.11
CA MET A 144 21.37 -23.17 -31.04
C MET A 144 20.85 -22.60 -29.73
N PHE A 145 21.58 -22.77 -28.62
CA PHE A 145 21.28 -22.06 -27.37
C PHE A 145 21.24 -20.53 -27.57
N ARG A 146 22.20 -19.97 -28.31
CA ARG A 146 22.22 -18.54 -28.70
C ARG A 146 20.99 -18.12 -29.52
N LYS A 147 20.43 -18.99 -30.37
CA LYS A 147 19.16 -18.74 -31.09
C LYS A 147 17.94 -18.75 -30.14
N LEU A 148 17.86 -19.71 -29.21
CA LEU A 148 16.81 -19.77 -28.19
C LEU A 148 16.84 -18.55 -27.26
N VAL A 149 18.02 -18.14 -26.79
CA VAL A 149 18.20 -16.93 -25.98
C VAL A 149 17.81 -15.67 -26.75
N ALA A 150 18.17 -15.58 -28.04
CA ALA A 150 17.87 -14.42 -28.88
C ALA A 150 16.37 -14.25 -29.22
N SER A 151 15.53 -15.27 -29.00
CA SER A 151 14.07 -15.15 -29.19
C SER A 151 13.32 -14.61 -27.96
N GLN A 152 14.04 -14.33 -26.86
CA GLN A 152 13.47 -13.90 -25.58
C GLN A 152 13.87 -12.44 -25.25
N GLU A 153 13.25 -11.86 -24.22
CA GLU A 153 13.52 -10.48 -23.81
C GLU A 153 14.98 -10.32 -23.34
N PRO A 154 15.81 -9.47 -23.99
CA PRO A 154 17.25 -9.41 -23.70
C PRO A 154 17.59 -9.07 -22.25
N GLN A 155 16.78 -8.25 -21.57
CA GLN A 155 17.00 -7.87 -20.17
C GLN A 155 16.82 -9.06 -19.21
N LYS A 156 15.78 -9.89 -19.43
CA LYS A 156 15.54 -11.10 -18.63
C LYS A 156 16.68 -12.10 -18.81
N MET A 157 17.07 -12.33 -20.06
CA MET A 157 18.14 -13.28 -20.40
C MET A 157 19.50 -12.80 -19.89
N TYR A 158 19.85 -11.51 -20.04
CA TYR A 158 21.09 -10.97 -19.51
C TYR A 158 21.22 -11.18 -17.99
N VAL A 159 20.22 -10.77 -17.20
CA VAL A 159 20.27 -10.87 -15.73
C VAL A 159 20.37 -12.34 -15.26
N PHE A 160 19.66 -13.27 -15.93
CA PHE A 160 19.71 -14.69 -15.60
C PHE A 160 21.00 -15.38 -16.03
N LEU A 161 21.43 -15.19 -17.29
CA LEU A 161 22.62 -15.84 -17.83
C LEU A 161 23.90 -15.29 -17.21
N HIS A 162 23.95 -13.99 -16.90
CA HIS A 162 25.07 -13.39 -16.14
C HIS A 162 25.18 -14.01 -14.75
N PHE A 163 24.06 -14.29 -14.07
CA PHE A 163 24.11 -15.00 -12.80
C PHE A 163 24.65 -16.43 -12.96
N MET A 164 24.15 -17.16 -13.96
CA MET A 164 24.49 -18.56 -14.26
C MET A 164 25.96 -18.77 -14.63
N PHE A 165 26.48 -18.04 -15.61
CA PHE A 165 27.83 -18.25 -16.14
C PHE A 165 28.94 -17.57 -15.31
N THR A 166 28.60 -16.79 -14.28
CA THR A 166 29.58 -16.40 -13.26
C THR A 166 29.85 -17.59 -12.34
N THR A 167 30.99 -18.25 -12.53
CA THR A 167 31.42 -19.43 -11.73
C THR A 167 31.40 -19.16 -10.22
N ASP A 168 31.79 -17.96 -9.77
CA ASP A 168 31.71 -17.54 -8.37
C ASP A 168 30.29 -17.50 -7.81
N ASN A 169 29.26 -17.22 -8.62
CA ASN A 169 27.88 -17.22 -8.13
C ASN A 169 27.39 -18.64 -7.88
N LEU A 170 27.75 -19.59 -8.74
CA LEU A 170 27.42 -21.00 -8.55
C LEU A 170 28.17 -21.56 -7.34
N ARG A 171 29.48 -21.30 -7.25
CA ARG A 171 30.34 -21.77 -6.14
C ARG A 171 29.91 -21.21 -4.78
N ASN A 172 29.60 -19.91 -4.67
CA ASN A 172 29.30 -19.28 -3.38
C ASN A 172 27.82 -19.36 -2.94
N PHE A 173 26.85 -19.42 -3.88
CA PHE A 173 25.42 -19.39 -3.52
C PHE A 173 24.66 -20.69 -3.84
N CYS A 174 25.11 -21.47 -4.82
CA CYS A 174 24.37 -22.65 -5.30
C CYS A 174 24.96 -23.96 -4.75
N ARG A 175 26.29 -24.09 -4.72
CA ARG A 175 27.04 -25.29 -4.32
C ARG A 175 26.57 -25.87 -2.97
N ASP A 176 26.54 -25.07 -1.92
CA ASP A 176 26.08 -25.49 -0.57
C ASP A 176 24.60 -25.90 -0.51
N SER A 177 23.79 -25.51 -1.50
CA SER A 177 22.40 -25.94 -1.63
C SER A 177 22.26 -27.20 -2.51
N TRP A 178 23.17 -27.39 -3.46
CA TRP A 178 23.24 -28.59 -4.31
C TRP A 178 23.89 -29.78 -3.58
N LEU A 179 24.90 -29.56 -2.74
CA LEU A 179 25.52 -30.59 -1.87
C LEU A 179 24.55 -31.19 -0.83
N LYS A 180 23.41 -30.53 -0.58
CA LYS A 180 22.32 -31.05 0.26
C LYS A 180 21.35 -31.97 -0.51
N LEU A 181 21.56 -32.16 -1.81
CA LEU A 181 20.68 -32.87 -2.74
C LEU A 181 21.43 -33.92 -3.58
N TYR A 182 22.71 -33.71 -3.88
CA TYR A 182 23.57 -34.55 -4.70
C TYR A 182 24.98 -34.62 -4.11
N ASP A 183 25.74 -35.65 -4.48
CA ASP A 183 27.12 -35.86 -4.01
C ASP A 183 28.11 -34.81 -4.59
N LYS A 184 29.24 -34.62 -3.89
CA LYS A 184 30.26 -33.61 -4.19
C LYS A 184 30.73 -33.69 -5.64
N VAL A 185 31.08 -34.88 -6.13
CA VAL A 185 31.67 -35.07 -7.47
C VAL A 185 30.72 -34.50 -8.52
N PHE A 186 29.48 -34.99 -8.57
CA PHE A 186 28.44 -34.50 -9.48
C PHE A 186 28.17 -32.99 -9.38
N VAL A 187 28.28 -32.40 -8.18
CA VAL A 187 28.06 -30.96 -7.98
C VAL A 187 29.24 -30.11 -8.46
N ASP A 188 30.47 -30.58 -8.27
CA ASP A 188 31.68 -29.90 -8.75
C ASP A 188 31.82 -30.07 -10.27
N ASP A 189 31.60 -31.28 -10.81
CA ASP A 189 31.52 -31.57 -12.26
C ASP A 189 30.53 -30.63 -12.96
N LEU A 190 29.32 -30.45 -12.40
CA LEU A 190 28.27 -29.59 -12.96
C LEU A 190 28.66 -28.10 -13.02
N ILE A 191 29.47 -27.64 -12.05
CA ILE A 191 30.00 -26.27 -12.04
C ILE A 191 31.11 -26.13 -13.09
N GLU A 192 31.94 -27.16 -13.29
CA GLU A 192 32.99 -27.18 -14.31
C GLU A 192 32.40 -27.26 -15.73
N CYS A 193 31.36 -28.05 -15.96
CA CYS A 193 30.62 -28.08 -17.22
C CYS A 193 30.04 -26.70 -17.62
N VAL A 194 29.60 -25.87 -16.66
CA VAL A 194 29.18 -24.48 -16.96
C VAL A 194 30.38 -23.55 -17.20
N ALA A 195 31.51 -23.80 -16.52
CA ALA A 195 32.74 -23.01 -16.69
C ALA A 195 33.41 -23.21 -18.05
N LEU A 196 33.29 -24.41 -18.66
CA LEU A 196 33.86 -24.68 -19.99
C LEU A 196 33.37 -23.71 -21.08
N TRP A 197 32.10 -23.28 -20.99
CA TRP A 197 31.46 -22.38 -21.97
C TRP A 197 31.51 -20.91 -21.55
N GLN A 198 32.42 -20.54 -20.63
CA GLN A 198 32.49 -19.19 -20.09
C GLN A 198 32.83 -18.15 -21.17
N GLU A 199 33.68 -18.49 -22.15
CA GLU A 199 34.08 -17.55 -23.21
C GLU A 199 32.95 -17.23 -24.18
N GLU A 200 32.25 -18.23 -24.74
CA GLU A 200 31.09 -17.99 -25.62
C GLU A 200 29.91 -17.37 -24.86
N SER A 201 29.79 -17.67 -23.55
CA SER A 201 28.83 -17.00 -22.69
C SER A 201 29.16 -15.52 -22.49
N ALA A 202 30.43 -15.13 -22.35
CA ALA A 202 30.83 -13.73 -22.26
C ALA A 202 30.49 -12.98 -23.55
N ASP A 203 30.72 -13.59 -24.70
CA ASP A 203 30.39 -13.05 -26.01
C ASP A 203 28.86 -12.90 -26.24
N LEU A 204 28.08 -13.84 -25.71
CA LEU A 204 26.62 -13.74 -25.66
C LEU A 204 26.16 -12.63 -24.70
N LEU A 205 26.77 -12.53 -23.51
CA LEU A 205 26.44 -11.53 -22.50
C LEU A 205 26.78 -10.12 -22.96
N ASN A 206 27.95 -9.88 -23.55
CA ASN A 206 28.31 -8.63 -24.21
C ASN A 206 27.30 -8.25 -25.31
N GLY A 207 26.86 -9.25 -26.09
CA GLY A 207 25.84 -9.09 -27.13
C GLY A 207 24.42 -8.81 -26.60
N LEU A 208 24.09 -9.24 -25.37
CA LEU A 208 22.83 -8.94 -24.69
C LEU A 208 22.91 -7.59 -23.94
N GLU A 209 24.03 -7.30 -23.28
CA GLU A 209 24.31 -6.08 -22.52
C GLU A 209 24.24 -4.85 -23.42
N SER A 210 24.97 -4.88 -24.54
CA SER A 210 24.90 -3.84 -25.58
C SER A 210 23.46 -3.67 -26.09
N ARG A 211 22.70 -4.75 -26.31
CA ARG A 211 21.27 -4.67 -26.67
C ARG A 211 20.43 -4.04 -25.57
N VAL A 212 20.66 -4.35 -24.29
CA VAL A 212 19.90 -3.81 -23.14
C VAL A 212 20.21 -2.33 -22.92
N PHE A 213 21.48 -1.91 -22.96
CA PHE A 213 21.84 -0.50 -22.81
C PHE A 213 21.47 0.35 -24.02
N ILE A 214 21.59 -0.16 -25.26
CA ILE A 214 21.11 0.54 -26.47
C ILE A 214 19.57 0.53 -26.53
N ALA A 215 18.90 -0.51 -26.05
CA ALA A 215 17.46 -0.49 -25.87
C ALA A 215 17.05 0.54 -24.83
N ASN A 216 17.77 0.70 -23.71
CA ASN A 216 17.43 1.64 -22.65
C ASN A 216 17.75 3.10 -22.98
N SER A 217 18.83 3.39 -23.71
CA SER A 217 19.04 4.74 -24.26
C SER A 217 17.95 5.14 -25.26
N LYS A 218 17.35 4.16 -25.96
CA LYS A 218 16.19 4.35 -26.84
C LYS A 218 14.82 4.17 -26.16
N SER A 219 14.74 3.60 -24.96
CA SER A 219 13.47 3.33 -24.25
C SER A 219 12.99 4.54 -23.44
N GLY A 220 13.91 5.40 -23.01
CA GLY A 220 13.61 6.75 -22.51
C GLY A 220 12.79 7.58 -23.51
N GLU A 221 12.93 7.32 -24.82
CA GLU A 221 12.14 7.97 -25.87
C GLU A 221 10.92 7.14 -26.35
N ARG A 222 10.79 5.87 -25.94
CA ARG A 222 9.82 4.91 -26.55
C ARG A 222 8.71 4.42 -25.63
N LYS A 223 8.57 4.93 -24.40
CA LYS A 223 7.34 4.73 -23.58
C LYS A 223 6.19 5.66 -23.97
N ALA A 224 5.94 5.77 -25.27
CA ALA A 224 4.72 6.34 -25.84
C ALA A 224 4.36 5.65 -27.18
N THR A 225 3.05 5.47 -27.40
CA THR A 225 2.41 5.03 -28.66
C THR A 225 2.83 3.69 -29.28
N THR A 226 2.07 2.65 -28.96
CA THR A 226 1.44 1.85 -30.03
C THR A 226 0.23 2.64 -30.56
N GLY A 227 0.39 3.34 -31.69
CA GLY A 227 -0.66 4.17 -32.29
C GLY A 227 -0.14 4.91 -33.53
N ARG A 228 -0.97 5.06 -34.57
CA ARG A 228 -0.56 5.66 -35.86
C ARG A 228 -0.06 7.10 -35.72
N ALA A 229 0.85 7.48 -36.61
CA ALA A 229 1.67 8.69 -36.51
C ALA A 229 0.87 10.01 -36.40
N ARG A 230 1.36 10.89 -35.52
CA ARG A 230 1.15 12.34 -35.58
C ARG A 230 2.49 13.01 -35.94
N PRO A 231 2.50 14.17 -36.62
CA PRO A 231 3.72 14.96 -36.77
C PRO A 231 4.24 15.41 -35.40
N ALA A 232 5.56 15.52 -35.27
CA ALA A 232 6.22 15.70 -33.97
C ALA A 232 5.70 16.95 -33.22
N PRO A 233 5.33 16.83 -31.93
CA PRO A 233 5.05 17.99 -31.11
C PRO A 233 6.33 18.82 -30.94
N LYS A 234 6.25 20.11 -31.22
CA LYS A 234 7.35 21.05 -31.00
C LYS A 234 7.70 21.07 -29.51
N SER A 235 8.98 21.00 -29.18
CA SER A 235 9.48 21.00 -27.79
C SER A 235 8.79 22.05 -26.92
N THR A 236 8.10 21.61 -25.87
CA THR A 236 7.36 22.48 -24.95
C THR A 236 8.33 23.30 -24.10
N LYS A 237 8.76 24.46 -24.62
CA LYS A 237 9.28 25.54 -23.78
C LYS A 237 8.20 25.88 -22.74
N PRO A 238 8.53 26.11 -21.46
CA PRO A 238 7.54 26.42 -20.44
C PRO A 238 6.82 27.73 -20.80
N GLN A 239 5.58 27.63 -21.27
CA GLN A 239 4.71 28.80 -21.36
C GLN A 239 4.24 29.15 -19.94
N PRO A 240 4.40 30.41 -19.49
CA PRO A 240 3.80 30.85 -18.25
C PRO A 240 2.28 30.66 -18.32
N PHE A 241 1.69 30.31 -17.19
CA PHE A 241 0.25 30.10 -17.05
C PHE A 241 -0.52 31.30 -17.59
N LYS A 242 -1.63 31.03 -18.30
CA LYS A 242 -2.53 32.07 -18.81
C LYS A 242 -3.32 32.72 -17.66
N LEU A 243 -2.65 33.59 -16.91
CA LEU A 243 -3.30 34.72 -16.28
C LEU A 243 -4.20 35.38 -17.33
N THR A 244 -5.48 35.52 -17.00
CA THR A 244 -6.41 36.39 -17.73
C THR A 244 -5.93 37.82 -17.55
N LYS A 245 -5.00 38.25 -18.41
CA LYS A 245 -4.67 39.67 -18.55
C LYS A 245 -6.00 40.40 -18.82
N PRO A 246 -6.39 41.40 -18.02
CA PRO A 246 -7.53 42.24 -18.38
C PRO A 246 -7.29 42.83 -19.77
N LYS A 247 -8.35 43.06 -20.55
CA LYS A 247 -8.23 43.60 -21.91
C LYS A 247 -7.28 44.81 -21.88
N PRO A 248 -6.23 44.84 -22.72
CA PRO A 248 -5.36 46.01 -22.77
C PRO A 248 -6.23 47.22 -23.14
N LYS A 249 -6.06 48.32 -22.40
CA LYS A 249 -6.51 49.61 -22.93
C LYS A 249 -5.79 49.83 -24.28
N PRO A 250 -6.46 50.40 -25.30
CA PRO A 250 -5.74 50.84 -26.48
C PRO A 250 -4.63 51.81 -26.05
N PRO A 251 -3.50 51.89 -26.80
CA PRO A 251 -2.55 52.96 -26.58
C PRO A 251 -3.29 54.30 -26.73
N PRO A 252 -2.87 55.36 -26.00
CA PRO A 252 -3.34 56.70 -26.33
C PRO A 252 -3.01 56.96 -27.81
N LEU A 253 -3.95 57.58 -28.52
CA LEU A 253 -3.61 58.24 -29.78
C LEU A 253 -2.48 59.24 -29.48
N PRO A 254 -1.49 59.41 -30.37
CA PRO A 254 -0.50 60.47 -30.19
C PRO A 254 -1.25 61.78 -30.03
N GLU A 255 -0.95 62.53 -28.96
CA GLU A 255 -1.56 63.85 -28.77
C GLU A 255 -1.18 64.71 -29.99
N PRO A 256 -2.16 65.29 -30.71
CA PRO A 256 -1.84 66.26 -31.74
C PRO A 256 -1.10 67.42 -31.11
N GLU A 257 -0.15 68.02 -31.83
CA GLU A 257 0.62 69.16 -31.35
C GLU A 257 -0.33 70.24 -30.81
N PRO A 258 -0.11 70.76 -29.58
CA PRO A 258 -1.11 71.56 -28.90
C PRO A 258 -1.41 72.85 -29.66
N GLU A 259 -2.64 72.98 -30.15
CA GLU A 259 -3.12 74.21 -30.77
C GLU A 259 -2.87 75.41 -29.83
N PRO A 260 -2.41 76.57 -30.36
CA PRO A 260 -1.97 77.69 -29.54
C PRO A 260 -3.12 78.21 -28.66
N TYR A 261 -3.00 77.93 -27.36
CA TYR A 261 -4.03 78.21 -26.36
C TYR A 261 -4.42 79.70 -26.33
N ARG A 262 -5.62 79.99 -26.80
CA ARG A 262 -6.27 81.28 -26.55
C ARG A 262 -6.95 81.22 -25.18
N ALA A 263 -6.58 82.16 -24.30
CA ALA A 263 -7.15 82.24 -22.96
C ALA A 263 -8.67 82.38 -22.99
N LYS A 264 -9.36 81.50 -22.27
CA LYS A 264 -10.80 81.66 -22.00
C LYS A 264 -10.97 82.78 -20.98
N PRO A 265 -11.99 83.66 -21.10
CA PRO A 265 -12.27 84.67 -20.09
C PRO A 265 -12.55 83.98 -18.74
N ALA A 266 -12.10 84.61 -17.65
CA ALA A 266 -12.24 84.04 -16.31
C ALA A 266 -13.73 83.84 -15.96
N PRO A 267 -14.10 82.68 -15.37
CA PRO A 267 -15.42 82.52 -14.75
C PRO A 267 -15.65 83.59 -13.69
N LYS A 268 -16.92 84.01 -13.51
CA LYS A 268 -17.28 84.91 -12.41
C LYS A 268 -17.12 84.18 -11.08
N LEU A 269 -16.71 84.93 -10.05
CA LEU A 269 -16.54 84.43 -8.69
C LEU A 269 -17.92 84.35 -8.02
N ASP A 270 -18.37 83.14 -7.65
CA ASP A 270 -19.53 82.96 -6.77
C ASP A 270 -19.04 83.02 -5.32
N GLU A 271 -19.35 84.12 -4.62
CA GLU A 271 -18.95 84.35 -3.23
C GLU A 271 -19.82 83.56 -2.24
N GLY A 272 -19.60 82.25 -2.13
CA GLY A 272 -20.23 81.42 -1.12
C GLY A 272 -19.51 80.09 -0.88
N PRO A 273 -19.46 79.59 0.37
CA PRO A 273 -18.80 78.32 0.67
C PRO A 273 -19.48 77.17 -0.06
N THR A 274 -18.66 76.33 -0.69
CA THR A 274 -19.08 75.26 -1.59
C THR A 274 -19.87 74.15 -0.89
N ALA A 275 -20.59 73.33 -1.67
CA ALA A 275 -21.31 72.18 -1.13
C ALA A 275 -20.38 71.18 -0.41
N GLU A 276 -19.13 71.06 -0.87
CA GLU A 276 -18.12 70.17 -0.28
C GLU A 276 -17.59 70.72 1.05
N GLU A 277 -17.32 72.03 1.13
CA GLU A 277 -16.91 72.68 2.40
C GLU A 277 -17.99 72.54 3.48
N ARG A 278 -19.26 72.76 3.14
CA ARG A 278 -20.39 72.57 4.09
C ARG A 278 -20.50 71.11 4.56
N ALA A 279 -20.24 70.15 3.68
CA ALA A 279 -20.21 68.73 4.04
C ALA A 279 -19.01 68.38 4.95
N ILE A 280 -17.84 68.99 4.70
CA ILE A 280 -16.63 68.86 5.52
C ILE A 280 -16.84 69.47 6.91
N GLU A 281 -17.50 70.63 7.03
CA GLU A 281 -17.83 71.23 8.32
C GLU A 281 -18.84 70.38 9.11
N ALA A 282 -19.93 69.93 8.49
CA ALA A 282 -20.88 69.01 9.14
C ALA A 282 -20.20 67.71 9.62
N ALA A 283 -19.26 67.16 8.84
CA ALA A 283 -18.47 66.00 9.26
C ALA A 283 -17.50 66.32 10.42
N ARG A 284 -16.91 67.53 10.45
CA ARG A 284 -16.08 68.01 11.56
C ARG A 284 -16.89 68.22 12.84
N GLU A 285 -18.11 68.77 12.76
CA GLU A 285 -19.01 68.90 13.91
C GLU A 285 -19.45 67.54 14.48
N LEU A 286 -19.83 66.59 13.61
CA LEU A 286 -20.20 65.23 14.01
C LEU A 286 -19.03 64.50 14.70
N ASN A 287 -17.79 64.74 14.26
CA ASN A 287 -16.60 64.21 14.94
C ASN A 287 -16.29 64.94 16.26
N ARG A 288 -16.47 66.27 16.36
CA ARG A 288 -16.34 66.99 17.64
C ARG A 288 -17.33 66.44 18.68
N ARG A 289 -18.62 66.36 18.36
CA ARG A 289 -19.66 65.81 19.25
C ARG A 289 -19.37 64.38 19.68
N LYS A 290 -18.86 63.52 18.78
CA LYS A 290 -18.42 62.15 19.12
C LYS A 290 -17.22 62.14 20.08
N ILE A 291 -16.23 63.01 19.87
CA ILE A 291 -15.05 63.12 20.75
C ILE A 291 -15.45 63.67 22.12
N GLU A 292 -16.34 64.65 22.19
CA GLU A 292 -16.87 65.22 23.43
C GLU A 292 -17.64 64.18 24.25
N ALA A 293 -18.54 63.42 23.62
CA ALA A 293 -19.21 62.29 24.26
C ALA A 293 -18.21 61.24 24.77
N LEU A 294 -17.18 60.92 23.99
CA LEU A 294 -16.11 60.00 24.41
C LEU A 294 -15.24 60.55 25.55
N ARG A 295 -15.19 61.89 25.72
CA ARG A 295 -14.44 62.58 26.79
C ARG A 295 -15.21 62.66 28.10
N GLN A 296 -16.53 62.63 28.05
CA GLN A 296 -17.40 62.53 29.23
C GLN A 296 -17.36 61.13 29.86
N ASP A 297 -17.06 60.10 29.06
CA ASP A 297 -16.93 58.68 29.44
C ASP A 297 -15.64 58.37 30.24
N GLN A 298 -15.23 59.27 31.16
CA GLN A 298 -13.92 59.25 31.85
C GLN A 298 -13.59 57.92 32.56
N GLN A 299 -14.59 57.19 33.04
CA GLN A 299 -14.41 55.89 33.70
C GLN A 299 -13.82 54.79 32.79
N ARG A 300 -13.75 55.00 31.47
CA ARG A 300 -13.17 54.04 30.50
C ARG A 300 -11.69 54.24 30.20
N LEU A 301 -11.04 55.30 30.69
CA LEU A 301 -9.65 55.64 30.34
C LEU A 301 -8.57 54.86 31.13
N VAL A 302 -8.86 53.63 31.56
CA VAL A 302 -7.83 52.68 32.03
C VAL A 302 -7.33 51.89 30.83
N PHE A 303 -6.08 52.11 30.43
CA PHE A 303 -5.45 51.45 29.28
C PHE A 303 -5.40 49.92 29.46
N LYS A 304 -6.05 49.18 28.54
CA LYS A 304 -6.07 47.71 28.52
C LYS A 304 -5.43 47.18 27.24
N LEU A 305 -4.41 46.33 27.42
CA LEU A 305 -3.56 45.81 26.34
C LEU A 305 -4.25 44.62 25.64
N ARG A 306 -4.91 44.88 24.51
CA ARG A 306 -5.74 43.89 23.75
C ARG A 306 -5.02 42.60 23.29
N VAL A 307 -3.72 42.47 23.53
CA VAL A 307 -2.94 41.25 23.22
C VAL A 307 -3.27 40.11 24.19
N THR A 308 -3.54 40.41 25.46
CA THR A 308 -3.83 39.38 26.49
C THR A 308 -5.26 38.83 26.43
N GLU A 309 -6.21 39.62 25.90
CA GLU A 309 -7.63 39.26 25.84
C GLU A 309 -8.01 38.46 24.57
N ARG A 310 -7.09 38.24 23.62
CA ARG A 310 -7.38 37.45 22.41
C ARG A 310 -7.48 35.96 22.79
N PRO A 311 -8.66 35.30 22.69
CA PRO A 311 -8.83 33.92 23.13
C PRO A 311 -8.08 32.98 22.19
N SER A 312 -6.85 32.67 22.55
CA SER A 312 -5.99 31.79 21.77
C SER A 312 -6.54 30.38 21.79
N LYS A 313 -6.98 29.87 20.63
CA LYS A 313 -7.47 28.48 20.49
C LYS A 313 -6.35 27.44 20.55
N LEU A 314 -5.08 27.85 20.71
CA LEU A 314 -3.93 26.95 20.81
C LEU A 314 -4.09 25.83 21.85
N PRO A 315 -4.57 26.05 23.10
CA PRO A 315 -4.75 24.96 24.06
C PRO A 315 -5.81 23.95 23.61
N GLN A 316 -6.88 24.41 22.95
CA GLN A 316 -7.94 23.54 22.40
C GLN A 316 -7.43 22.73 21.20
N LEU A 317 -6.66 23.37 20.31
CA LEU A 317 -6.04 22.72 19.16
C LEU A 317 -4.98 21.69 19.59
N VAL A 318 -4.11 22.03 20.55
CA VAL A 318 -3.12 21.11 21.12
C VAL A 318 -3.78 19.95 21.86
N ALA A 319 -4.89 20.18 22.58
CA ALA A 319 -5.67 19.12 23.19
C ALA A 319 -6.35 18.20 22.15
N ALA A 320 -6.89 18.77 21.07
CA ALA A 320 -7.49 18.01 19.97
C ALA A 320 -6.43 17.20 19.20
N GLU A 321 -5.27 17.77 18.91
CA GLU A 321 -4.17 17.10 18.21
C GLU A 321 -3.60 15.95 19.07
N ARG A 322 -3.36 16.20 20.37
CA ARG A 322 -2.96 15.15 21.33
C ARG A 322 -4.01 14.05 21.46
N LYS A 323 -5.30 14.38 21.36
CA LYS A 323 -6.39 13.39 21.35
C LYS A 323 -6.38 12.58 20.05
N ARG A 324 -6.21 13.22 18.88
CA ARG A 324 -6.11 12.53 17.58
C ARG A 324 -4.91 11.59 17.55
N GLN A 325 -3.73 12.05 17.98
CA GLN A 325 -2.53 11.22 18.14
C GLN A 325 -2.76 10.03 19.08
N LYS A 326 -3.50 10.22 20.19
CA LYS A 326 -3.89 9.11 21.09
C LYS A 326 -4.84 8.11 20.42
N GLU A 327 -5.77 8.58 19.58
CA GLU A 327 -6.72 7.71 18.87
C GLU A 327 -6.08 7.00 17.66
N GLU A 328 -5.11 7.62 17.00
CA GLU A 328 -4.24 7.05 15.96
C GLU A 328 -3.28 5.99 16.55
N SER A 329 -2.72 6.25 17.74
CA SER A 329 -1.83 5.32 18.45
C SER A 329 -2.58 4.22 19.21
N ALA A 330 -3.90 4.34 19.41
CA ALA A 330 -4.70 3.35 20.12
C ALA A 330 -5.03 2.17 19.21
N TYR A 331 -4.23 1.10 19.31
CA TYR A 331 -4.51 -0.17 18.64
C TYR A 331 -5.93 -0.66 18.97
N ARG A 332 -6.81 -0.63 17.95
CA ARG A 332 -8.16 -1.19 18.02
C ARG A 332 -8.13 -2.62 17.50
N PRO A 333 -8.10 -3.66 18.35
CA PRO A 333 -8.13 -5.04 17.88
C PRO A 333 -9.42 -5.29 17.10
N VAL A 334 -9.28 -5.80 15.86
CA VAL A 334 -10.41 -6.14 15.00
C VAL A 334 -11.13 -7.35 15.63
N LYS A 335 -12.22 -7.08 16.36
CA LYS A 335 -13.08 -8.14 16.89
C LYS A 335 -13.65 -8.95 15.72
N PRO A 336 -13.34 -10.25 15.57
CA PRO A 336 -13.83 -11.05 14.46
C PRO A 336 -15.36 -11.12 14.53
N LYS A 337 -16.03 -10.91 13.39
CA LYS A 337 -17.49 -11.10 13.31
C LYS A 337 -17.80 -12.58 13.59
N PRO A 338 -18.81 -12.90 14.43
CA PRO A 338 -19.18 -14.28 14.68
C PRO A 338 -19.59 -14.97 13.37
N VAL A 339 -19.04 -16.17 13.13
CA VAL A 339 -19.31 -16.93 11.91
C VAL A 339 -20.81 -17.25 11.85
N PRO A 340 -21.49 -17.02 10.71
CA PRO A 340 -22.89 -17.43 10.54
C PRO A 340 -23.06 -18.92 10.87
N ARG A 341 -24.14 -19.28 11.57
CA ARG A 341 -24.45 -20.69 11.84
C ARG A 341 -24.71 -21.39 10.50
N PRO A 342 -24.04 -22.52 10.19
CA PRO A 342 -24.25 -23.20 8.92
C PRO A 342 -25.70 -23.70 8.81
N PRO A 343 -26.31 -23.68 7.61
CA PRO A 343 -27.68 -24.12 7.41
C PRO A 343 -27.82 -25.62 7.71
N SER A 344 -28.90 -25.99 8.40
CA SER A 344 -29.22 -27.38 8.75
C SER A 344 -29.80 -28.18 7.57
N ALA A 345 -29.12 -28.15 6.43
CA ALA A 345 -29.51 -28.88 5.22
C ALA A 345 -28.91 -30.29 5.21
N GLU A 346 -29.73 -31.31 4.92
CA GLU A 346 -29.27 -32.69 4.78
C GLU A 346 -28.53 -32.89 3.44
N VAL A 347 -27.22 -32.62 3.43
CA VAL A 347 -26.37 -32.80 2.25
C VAL A 347 -26.22 -34.29 1.92
N ARG A 348 -27.04 -34.77 1.00
CA ARG A 348 -26.96 -36.13 0.42
C ARG A 348 -25.57 -36.34 -0.20
N LEU A 349 -24.77 -37.22 0.41
CA LEU A 349 -23.39 -37.47 -0.02
C LEU A 349 -23.33 -38.18 -1.37
N ASN A 350 -22.50 -37.66 -2.28
CA ASN A 350 -22.19 -38.31 -3.55
C ASN A 350 -21.41 -39.61 -3.33
N ALA A 351 -21.62 -40.61 -4.20
CA ALA A 351 -20.98 -41.93 -4.11
C ALA A 351 -19.43 -41.85 -4.00
N ALA A 352 -18.81 -40.96 -4.77
CA ALA A 352 -17.36 -40.72 -4.70
C ALA A 352 -16.89 -40.15 -3.35
N ALA A 353 -17.72 -39.32 -2.68
CA ALA A 353 -17.39 -38.80 -1.34
C ALA A 353 -17.48 -39.93 -0.30
N ILE A 354 -18.53 -40.75 -0.35
CA ILE A 354 -18.69 -41.95 0.50
C ILE A 354 -17.49 -42.88 0.34
N LEU A 355 -17.05 -43.16 -0.88
CA LEU A 355 -15.91 -44.07 -1.12
C LEU A 355 -14.57 -43.47 -0.70
N ARG A 356 -14.33 -42.16 -0.92
CA ARG A 356 -13.10 -41.48 -0.45
C ARG A 356 -13.02 -41.45 1.07
N GLU A 357 -14.12 -41.16 1.76
CA GLU A 357 -14.14 -41.08 3.22
C GLU A 357 -14.06 -42.47 3.89
N ASP A 358 -14.73 -43.50 3.34
CA ASP A 358 -14.55 -44.90 3.77
C ASP A 358 -13.09 -45.37 3.56
N ALA A 359 -12.45 -44.98 2.46
CA ALA A 359 -11.02 -45.29 2.23
C ALA A 359 -10.10 -44.59 3.25
N VAL A 360 -10.37 -43.33 3.62
CA VAL A 360 -9.60 -42.61 4.65
C VAL A 360 -9.78 -43.26 6.03
N TYR A 361 -11.00 -43.62 6.43
CA TYR A 361 -11.20 -44.31 7.71
C TYR A 361 -10.60 -45.72 7.70
N ARG A 362 -10.68 -46.47 6.59
CA ARG A 362 -10.01 -47.77 6.45
C ARG A 362 -8.49 -47.64 6.53
N LYS A 363 -7.88 -46.59 5.97
CA LYS A 363 -6.44 -46.35 6.10
C LYS A 363 -6.06 -46.09 7.56
N LYS A 364 -6.82 -45.25 8.27
CA LYS A 364 -6.62 -45.01 9.72
C LYS A 364 -6.80 -46.27 10.55
N GLN A 365 -7.82 -47.07 10.28
CA GLN A 365 -8.02 -48.35 10.95
C GLN A 365 -6.91 -49.34 10.64
N ALA A 366 -6.34 -49.35 9.43
CA ALA A 366 -5.18 -50.16 9.09
C ALA A 366 -3.90 -49.66 9.78
N GLU A 367 -3.72 -48.35 9.93
CA GLU A 367 -2.62 -47.72 10.68
C GLU A 367 -2.73 -48.02 12.18
N GLU A 368 -3.91 -47.87 12.77
CA GLU A 368 -4.22 -48.23 14.17
C GLU A 368 -4.02 -49.74 14.41
N MET A 369 -4.51 -50.61 13.53
CA MET A 369 -4.30 -52.06 13.62
C MET A 369 -2.84 -52.47 13.37
N ALA A 370 -2.08 -51.74 12.56
CA ALA A 370 -0.65 -51.97 12.37
C ALA A 370 0.16 -51.56 13.60
N ALA A 371 -0.18 -50.43 14.22
CA ALA A 371 0.43 -49.99 15.48
C ALA A 371 0.10 -50.94 16.64
N LEU A 372 -1.13 -51.46 16.72
CA LEU A 372 -1.50 -52.51 17.67
C LEU A 372 -0.72 -53.81 17.42
N LYS A 373 -0.57 -54.24 16.17
CA LYS A 373 0.23 -55.44 15.82
C LYS A 373 1.72 -55.27 16.10
N ALA A 374 2.28 -54.08 15.88
CA ALA A 374 3.67 -53.79 16.25
C ALA A 374 3.82 -53.86 17.78
N TYR A 375 2.89 -53.28 18.54
CA TYR A 375 2.85 -53.39 19.99
C TYR A 375 2.68 -54.84 20.48
N GLU A 376 1.84 -55.65 19.83
CA GLU A 376 1.64 -57.08 20.11
C GLU A 376 2.90 -57.93 19.80
N ALA A 377 3.69 -57.55 18.80
CA ALA A 377 4.90 -58.25 18.39
C ALA A 377 6.17 -57.83 19.16
N GLU A 378 6.29 -56.54 19.50
CA GLU A 378 7.47 -55.97 20.16
C GLU A 378 7.29 -55.83 21.69
N LEU A 379 6.06 -55.97 22.21
CA LEU A 379 5.66 -55.77 23.60
C LEU A 379 6.07 -54.39 24.19
N ARG A 380 6.28 -53.38 23.32
CA ARG A 380 6.86 -52.09 23.69
C ARG A 380 6.01 -50.93 23.19
N ASP A 381 5.61 -50.02 24.09
CA ASP A 381 4.81 -48.85 23.68
C ASP A 381 5.70 -47.74 23.09
N ALA A 382 5.68 -47.62 21.77
CA ALA A 382 6.34 -46.54 21.04
C ALA A 382 5.87 -45.14 21.47
N LYS A 383 4.64 -45.01 21.99
CA LYS A 383 4.08 -43.71 22.42
C LYS A 383 4.93 -43.01 23.46
N ALA A 384 5.60 -43.74 24.35
CA ALA A 384 6.46 -43.13 25.37
C ALA A 384 7.66 -42.37 24.76
N PHE A 385 8.20 -42.89 23.64
CA PHE A 385 9.24 -42.23 22.87
C PHE A 385 8.69 -41.06 22.06
N GLU A 386 7.52 -41.22 21.42
CA GLU A 386 6.85 -40.13 20.69
C GLU A 386 6.48 -38.95 21.61
N THR A 387 5.98 -39.21 22.83
CA THR A 387 5.69 -38.16 23.82
C THR A 387 6.96 -37.47 24.30
N TRP A 388 8.03 -38.21 24.55
CA TRP A 388 9.33 -37.63 24.91
C TRP A 388 9.89 -36.76 23.78
N GLN A 389 9.80 -37.22 22.52
CA GLN A 389 10.24 -36.45 21.36
C GLN A 389 9.40 -35.18 21.17
N ALA A 390 8.08 -35.26 21.39
CA ALA A 390 7.19 -34.10 21.34
C ALA A 390 7.48 -33.10 22.48
N GLU A 391 7.79 -33.58 23.70
CA GLU A 391 8.23 -32.72 24.80
C GLU A 391 9.57 -32.03 24.52
N MET A 392 10.55 -32.74 23.97
CA MET A 392 11.84 -32.14 23.60
C MET A 392 11.66 -31.07 22.51
N LEU A 393 10.92 -31.38 21.44
CA LEU A 393 10.58 -30.40 20.40
C LEU A 393 9.79 -29.20 20.93
N ALA A 394 9.00 -29.36 21.99
CA ALA A 394 8.31 -28.26 22.67
C ALA A 394 9.26 -27.41 23.53
N ARG A 395 10.20 -28.03 24.26
CA ARG A 395 11.27 -27.35 25.01
C ARG A 395 12.18 -26.54 24.09
N ASP A 396 12.60 -27.12 22.95
CA ASP A 396 13.42 -26.44 21.94
C ASP A 396 12.69 -25.22 21.35
N GLN A 397 11.36 -25.31 21.17
CA GLN A 397 10.52 -24.19 20.73
C GLN A 397 10.38 -23.12 21.82
N GLN A 398 10.27 -23.50 23.10
CA GLN A 398 10.22 -22.57 24.23
C GLN A 398 11.53 -21.82 24.39
N ALA A 399 12.67 -22.52 24.44
CA ALA A 399 14.00 -21.90 24.52
C ALA A 399 14.26 -20.93 23.36
N ARG A 400 13.80 -21.27 22.15
CA ARG A 400 13.89 -20.37 20.98
C ARG A 400 12.98 -19.14 21.07
N LEU A 401 11.83 -19.23 21.74
CA LEU A 401 10.97 -18.08 22.01
C LEU A 401 11.60 -17.18 23.08
N GLU A 402 12.17 -17.78 24.14
CA GLU A 402 12.89 -17.09 25.20
C GLU A 402 14.10 -16.33 24.64
N GLU A 403 14.94 -16.95 23.81
CA GLU A 403 16.07 -16.31 23.10
C GLU A 403 15.62 -15.10 22.22
N VAL A 404 14.41 -15.17 21.64
CA VAL A 404 13.82 -14.06 20.86
C VAL A 404 13.28 -12.95 21.76
N GLU A 405 12.78 -13.27 22.96
CA GLU A 405 12.41 -12.26 23.96
C GLU A 405 13.62 -11.61 24.63
N GLU A 406 14.70 -12.35 24.88
CA GLU A 406 15.97 -11.83 25.37
C GLU A 406 16.58 -10.85 24.36
N ARG A 407 16.74 -11.24 23.09
CA ARG A 407 17.21 -10.31 22.03
C ARG A 407 16.32 -9.07 21.89
N ARG A 408 15.00 -9.20 22.11
CA ARG A 408 14.07 -8.05 22.13
C ARG A 408 14.35 -7.13 23.32
N GLN A 409 14.61 -7.68 24.51
CA GLN A 409 15.00 -6.91 25.70
C GLN A 409 16.38 -6.24 25.51
N GLU A 410 17.35 -6.92 24.91
CA GLU A 410 18.66 -6.36 24.56
C GLU A 410 18.53 -5.19 23.58
N MET A 411 17.75 -5.34 22.50
CA MET A 411 17.47 -4.23 21.59
C MET A 411 16.77 -3.06 22.28
N ALA A 412 15.85 -3.32 23.22
CA ALA A 412 15.20 -2.27 24.00
C ALA A 412 16.19 -1.53 24.94
N ARG A 413 17.08 -2.27 25.62
CA ARG A 413 18.17 -1.68 26.44
C ARG A 413 19.15 -0.87 25.58
N GLY A 414 19.50 -1.38 24.38
CA GLY A 414 20.34 -0.66 23.42
C GLY A 414 19.70 0.63 22.91
N GLN A 415 18.38 0.63 22.66
CA GLN A 415 17.63 1.84 22.31
C GLN A 415 17.58 2.84 23.47
N GLN A 416 17.43 2.39 24.72
CA GLN A 416 17.48 3.24 25.91
C GLN A 416 18.86 3.87 26.09
N ALA A 417 19.93 3.08 26.05
CA ALA A 417 21.31 3.58 26.13
C ALA A 417 21.64 4.58 24.98
N ALA A 418 21.15 4.32 23.77
CA ALA A 418 21.30 5.23 22.64
C ALA A 418 20.48 6.52 22.77
N ALA A 419 19.37 6.52 23.53
CA ALA A 419 18.63 7.73 23.88
C ALA A 419 19.37 8.55 24.96
N GLU A 420 19.80 7.91 26.05
CA GLU A 420 20.60 8.56 27.09
C GLU A 420 21.89 9.19 26.54
N ALA A 421 22.61 8.50 25.65
CA ALA A 421 23.81 9.02 25.01
C ALA A 421 23.54 10.26 24.14
N ARG A 422 22.34 10.36 23.54
CA ARG A 422 21.90 11.56 22.80
C ARG A 422 21.57 12.70 23.76
N GLU A 423 20.89 12.43 24.87
CA GLU A 423 20.57 13.44 25.88
C GLU A 423 21.84 14.04 26.51
N ARG A 424 22.81 13.19 26.89
CA ARG A 424 24.13 13.62 27.39
C ARG A 424 24.85 14.52 26.38
N LYS A 425 24.94 14.10 25.11
CA LYS A 425 25.55 14.91 24.04
C LYS A 425 24.80 16.22 23.77
N VAL A 426 23.48 16.27 23.98
CA VAL A 426 22.71 17.52 23.90
C VAL A 426 23.04 18.44 25.08
N SER A 427 23.21 17.94 26.30
CA SER A 427 23.65 18.76 27.44
C SER A 427 25.11 19.24 27.33
N GLU A 428 26.01 18.41 26.80
CA GLU A 428 27.40 18.79 26.49
C GLU A 428 27.45 19.90 25.43
N ASN A 429 26.66 19.78 24.36
CA ASN A 429 26.52 20.84 23.36
C ASN A 429 25.90 22.13 23.93
N GLN A 430 25.00 22.03 24.93
CA GLN A 430 24.37 23.20 25.56
C GLN A 430 25.32 23.95 26.50
N SER A 431 26.13 23.24 27.28
CA SER A 431 27.18 23.85 28.11
C SER A 431 28.24 24.51 27.23
N LEU A 432 28.80 23.79 26.26
CA LEU A 432 29.79 24.35 25.33
C LEU A 432 29.24 25.56 24.54
N ALA A 433 27.95 25.58 24.18
CA ALA A 433 27.32 26.74 23.55
C ALA A 433 27.13 27.94 24.50
N ALA A 434 27.03 27.71 25.82
CA ALA A 434 27.03 28.76 26.83
C ALA A 434 28.46 29.30 27.05
N ASP A 435 29.46 28.41 27.16
CA ASP A 435 30.87 28.78 27.32
C ASP A 435 31.34 29.64 26.13
N MET A 436 31.08 29.20 24.90
CA MET A 436 31.37 29.95 23.67
C MET A 436 30.61 31.28 23.57
N LYS A 437 29.48 31.44 24.26
CA LYS A 437 28.75 32.72 24.34
C LYS A 437 29.42 33.66 25.35
N GLU A 438 29.86 33.15 26.50
CA GLU A 438 30.58 33.95 27.48
C GLU A 438 31.95 34.40 26.95
N GLU A 439 32.71 33.52 26.29
CA GLU A 439 33.95 33.91 25.61
C GLU A 439 33.72 34.99 24.55
N ARG A 440 32.64 34.88 23.77
CA ARG A 440 32.28 35.90 22.79
C ARG A 440 31.90 37.24 23.44
N GLU A 441 31.23 37.23 24.59
CA GLU A 441 30.89 38.45 25.33
C GLU A 441 32.13 39.11 25.95
N ARG A 442 33.05 38.31 26.52
CA ARG A 442 34.38 38.77 26.98
C ARG A 442 35.24 39.31 25.82
N ALA A 443 35.16 38.72 24.63
CA ALA A 443 35.87 39.19 23.44
C ALA A 443 35.27 40.50 22.88
N ALA A 444 33.94 40.65 22.90
CA ALA A 444 33.28 41.89 22.50
C ALA A 444 33.70 43.07 23.40
N GLN A 445 33.72 42.87 24.72
CA GLN A 445 34.17 43.88 25.70
C GLN A 445 35.61 44.35 25.44
N ARG A 446 36.52 43.44 25.04
CA ARG A 446 37.90 43.81 24.67
C ARG A 446 37.93 44.69 23.42
N VAL A 447 37.18 44.33 22.37
CA VAL A 447 37.11 45.11 21.13
C VAL A 447 36.42 46.46 21.34
N GLU A 448 35.49 46.57 22.30
CA GLU A 448 34.90 47.86 22.68
C GLU A 448 35.92 48.75 23.41
N ALA A 449 36.68 48.22 24.37
CA ALA A 449 37.76 48.96 25.04
C ALA A 449 38.89 49.38 24.07
N GLU A 450 39.36 48.48 23.20
CA GLU A 450 40.37 48.78 22.18
C GLU A 450 39.92 49.91 21.23
N ARG A 451 38.62 49.96 20.89
CA ARG A 451 38.03 51.04 20.09
C ARG A 451 37.93 52.36 20.83
N GLU A 452 37.64 52.35 22.13
CA GLU A 452 37.65 53.57 22.94
C GLU A 452 39.07 54.16 22.99
N GLU A 453 40.09 53.32 23.26
CA GLU A 453 41.50 53.72 23.18
C GLU A 453 41.90 54.21 21.77
N GLU A 454 41.43 53.58 20.69
CA GLU A 454 41.66 54.07 19.32
C GLU A 454 40.97 55.42 19.06
N VAL A 455 39.75 55.64 19.56
CA VAL A 455 39.05 56.93 19.43
C VAL A 455 39.79 58.03 20.18
N GLU A 456 40.35 57.76 21.36
CA GLU A 456 41.16 58.75 22.09
C GLU A 456 42.49 59.04 21.40
N ARG A 457 43.23 58.01 20.95
CA ARG A 457 44.46 58.18 20.16
C ARG A 457 44.20 58.92 18.84
N ASN A 458 43.05 58.69 18.20
CA ASN A 458 42.66 59.40 16.98
C ASN A 458 42.17 60.83 17.26
N ARG A 459 41.61 61.14 18.43
CA ARG A 459 41.34 62.53 18.86
C ARG A 459 42.63 63.31 19.10
N GLN A 460 43.63 62.71 19.76
CA GLN A 460 44.96 63.30 19.97
C GLN A 460 45.62 63.61 18.62
N ARG A 461 45.72 62.61 17.73
CA ARG A 461 46.21 62.79 16.35
C ARG A 461 45.42 63.82 15.55
N ALA A 462 44.11 63.92 15.73
CA ALA A 462 43.30 64.92 15.04
C ALA A 462 43.58 66.35 15.52
N ALA A 463 44.00 66.54 16.78
CA ALA A 463 44.48 67.83 17.29
C ALA A 463 45.87 68.16 16.73
N GLU A 464 46.82 67.21 16.79
CA GLU A 464 48.16 67.33 16.19
C GLU A 464 48.06 67.71 14.69
N ILE A 465 47.25 66.96 13.93
CA ILE A 465 47.01 67.21 12.50
C ILE A 465 46.27 68.54 12.26
N ALA A 466 45.48 69.06 13.22
CA ALA A 466 44.87 70.39 13.09
C ALA A 466 45.91 71.51 13.24
N GLU A 467 46.85 71.38 14.17
CA GLU A 467 47.99 72.31 14.32
C GLU A 467 48.95 72.23 13.12
N GLU A 468 49.28 71.01 12.65
CA GLU A 468 50.05 70.82 11.42
C GLU A 468 49.34 71.42 10.21
N ARG A 469 48.02 71.22 10.05
CA ARG A 469 47.24 71.86 8.96
C ARG A 469 47.23 73.38 9.07
N ALA A 470 47.20 73.95 10.28
CA ALA A 470 47.32 75.39 10.48
C ALA A 470 48.70 75.94 10.08
N ASN A 471 49.73 75.10 9.98
CA ASN A 471 51.04 75.45 9.44
C ASN A 471 51.17 75.13 7.94
N VAL A 472 50.64 73.99 7.48
CA VAL A 472 50.63 73.55 6.08
C VAL A 472 49.75 74.45 5.21
N ALA A 473 48.66 75.02 5.72
CA ALA A 473 47.85 76.00 4.98
C ALA A 473 48.70 77.21 4.53
N ARG A 474 49.56 77.73 5.43
CA ARG A 474 50.49 78.84 5.15
C ARG A 474 51.56 78.47 4.11
N GLN A 475 51.96 77.20 4.07
CA GLN A 475 52.85 76.65 3.04
C GLN A 475 52.12 76.45 1.70
N GLN A 476 50.86 76.02 1.72
CA GLN A 476 50.06 75.76 0.51
C GLN A 476 49.68 77.05 -0.22
N GLU A 477 49.40 78.15 0.47
CA GLU A 477 49.22 79.46 -0.18
C GLU A 477 50.46 79.89 -0.98
N ALA A 478 51.66 79.60 -0.47
CA ALA A 478 52.93 79.89 -1.14
C ALA A 478 53.26 78.95 -2.33
N VAL A 479 52.60 77.80 -2.44
CA VAL A 479 52.80 76.81 -3.52
C VAL A 479 51.66 76.87 -4.56
N LEU A 480 50.45 77.29 -4.17
CA LEU A 480 49.31 77.49 -5.08
C LEU A 480 49.52 78.63 -6.08
N THR A 481 50.38 79.60 -5.75
CA THR A 481 50.87 80.62 -6.69
C THR A 481 51.74 79.97 -7.77
N GLN A 482 52.78 79.23 -7.38
CA GLN A 482 53.74 78.58 -8.29
C GLN A 482 53.10 77.51 -9.19
N ASN A 483 52.23 76.66 -8.64
CA ASN A 483 51.61 75.57 -9.41
C ASN A 483 50.55 76.04 -10.42
N ARG A 484 50.03 77.27 -10.30
CA ARG A 484 49.15 77.86 -11.33
C ARG A 484 49.90 78.12 -12.64
N GLU A 485 51.18 78.44 -12.56
CA GLU A 485 52.02 78.79 -13.72
C GLU A 485 52.39 77.52 -14.52
N LEU A 486 52.68 76.41 -13.83
CA LEU A 486 53.01 75.13 -14.46
C LEU A 486 51.81 74.37 -15.08
N ALA A 487 50.60 74.58 -14.57
CA ALA A 487 49.43 73.78 -14.95
C ALA A 487 48.93 74.01 -16.39
N GLU A 488 49.20 75.18 -16.98
CA GLU A 488 48.75 75.49 -18.34
C GLU A 488 49.56 74.77 -19.45
N GLU A 489 50.83 74.43 -19.18
CA GLU A 489 51.74 73.85 -20.17
C GLU A 489 51.49 72.36 -20.46
N GLU A 490 51.14 71.57 -19.44
CA GLU A 490 50.86 70.13 -19.60
C GLU A 490 49.61 69.87 -20.45
N ARG A 491 48.57 70.69 -20.28
CA ARG A 491 47.23 70.43 -20.83
C ARG A 491 47.23 70.30 -22.35
N ARG A 492 48.08 71.08 -23.04
CA ARG A 492 48.24 71.04 -24.50
C ARG A 492 48.84 69.74 -25.05
N LYS A 493 49.50 68.92 -24.22
CA LYS A 493 50.28 67.73 -24.66
C LYS A 493 49.45 66.43 -24.72
N ARG A 494 48.33 66.33 -23.99
CA ARG A 494 47.58 65.07 -23.85
C ARG A 494 46.59 64.76 -24.98
N GLU A 495 46.07 65.78 -25.68
CA GLU A 495 44.96 65.61 -26.65
C GLU A 495 45.37 64.96 -27.99
N ALA A 496 46.66 64.98 -28.34
CA ALA A 496 47.13 64.49 -29.64
C ALA A 496 47.11 62.96 -29.81
N ASN A 497 47.35 62.19 -28.74
CA ASN A 497 47.60 60.74 -28.85
C ASN A 497 46.33 59.88 -29.02
N ALA A 498 45.15 60.42 -28.71
CA ALA A 498 43.91 59.62 -28.63
C ALA A 498 43.37 59.13 -30.00
N ARG A 499 43.81 59.71 -31.13
CA ARG A 499 43.17 59.50 -32.44
C ARG A 499 43.62 58.27 -33.22
N ARG A 500 44.76 57.65 -32.89
CA ARG A 500 45.40 56.59 -33.71
C ARG A 500 44.88 55.16 -33.49
N LEU A 501 44.05 54.90 -32.48
CA LEU A 501 43.75 53.52 -32.05
C LEU A 501 42.48 52.92 -32.66
N ALA A 502 41.62 53.71 -33.32
CA ALA A 502 40.27 53.30 -33.68
C ALA A 502 40.15 52.53 -35.02
N GLU A 503 41.13 52.64 -35.91
CA GLU A 503 40.97 52.29 -37.33
C GLU A 503 41.18 50.79 -37.62
N GLN A 504 41.84 50.04 -36.73
CA GLN A 504 42.33 48.68 -37.02
C GLN A 504 41.30 47.55 -36.81
N GLN A 505 40.13 47.80 -36.22
CA GLN A 505 39.18 46.74 -35.81
C GLN A 505 38.07 46.43 -36.82
N ALA A 506 38.15 46.97 -38.06
CA ALA A 506 37.05 46.89 -39.03
C ALA A 506 37.09 45.69 -39.99
N GLU A 507 38.25 45.06 -40.21
CA GLU A 507 38.47 44.25 -41.44
C GLU A 507 38.15 42.75 -41.33
N GLU A 508 38.16 42.14 -40.14
CA GLU A 508 38.15 40.67 -40.00
C GLU A 508 36.80 39.98 -40.30
N MET A 509 35.68 40.71 -40.32
CA MET A 509 34.33 40.12 -40.35
C MET A 509 33.80 39.73 -41.75
N ARG A 510 34.69 39.31 -42.67
CA ARG A 510 34.33 39.01 -44.08
C ARG A 510 34.35 37.53 -44.51
N LEU A 511 34.81 36.60 -43.67
CA LEU A 511 35.07 35.19 -44.06
C LEU A 511 34.17 34.15 -43.35
N LYS A 512 32.85 34.26 -43.50
CA LYS A 512 31.88 33.27 -42.99
C LYS A 512 30.66 33.06 -43.90
N LYS A 513 30.81 32.27 -44.98
CA LYS A 513 29.72 31.57 -45.70
C LYS A 513 30.22 30.59 -46.77
N ASP A 514 29.30 29.75 -47.23
CA ASP A 514 29.33 28.82 -48.37
C ASP A 514 30.14 27.52 -48.26
N LEU A 515 29.46 26.45 -47.83
CA LEU A 515 29.77 25.07 -48.21
C LEU A 515 28.51 24.17 -48.16
N ILE A 516 28.14 23.58 -49.31
CA ILE A 516 27.26 22.41 -49.52
C ILE A 516 25.83 22.48 -48.93
N MET A 517 24.70 22.45 -49.66
CA MET A 517 24.37 22.29 -51.10
C MET A 517 24.91 21.05 -51.84
N GLN A 518 23.99 20.24 -52.41
CA GLN A 518 24.18 18.86 -52.94
C GLN A 518 24.10 17.81 -51.80
N LEU A 519 23.38 16.68 -51.85
CA LEU A 519 22.55 15.94 -52.84
C LEU A 519 21.20 15.53 -52.15
N ARG A 520 20.03 15.17 -52.72
CA ARG A 520 19.45 14.85 -54.06
C ARG A 520 20.03 13.62 -54.79
N ALA A 521 19.38 12.46 -54.97
CA ALA A 521 18.01 11.92 -54.71
C ALA A 521 18.09 10.35 -54.89
N MET A 522 17.13 9.39 -54.88
CA MET A 522 15.67 9.18 -54.98
C MET A 522 15.37 7.63 -55.09
N GLU A 523 14.14 7.19 -55.44
CA GLU A 523 13.73 5.84 -55.98
C GLU A 523 13.65 4.56 -55.05
N ARG A 524 12.99 3.43 -55.42
CA ARG A 524 11.51 3.15 -55.57
C ARG A 524 11.11 1.64 -55.80
N ALA A 525 9.96 1.16 -55.26
CA ALA A 525 9.02 0.08 -55.78
C ALA A 525 9.48 -1.44 -55.71
N ARG A 526 8.73 -2.56 -55.95
CA ARG A 526 7.28 -3.07 -55.98
C ARG A 526 7.27 -4.61 -56.33
N GLU A 527 6.22 -5.49 -56.31
CA GLU A 527 4.95 -5.76 -55.55
C GLU A 527 4.27 -7.13 -56.00
N ALA A 528 3.27 -7.70 -55.25
CA ALA A 528 2.35 -8.86 -55.58
C ALA A 528 2.95 -10.32 -55.59
N HIS A 529 2.23 -11.49 -55.68
CA HIS A 529 0.80 -11.93 -55.86
C HIS A 529 0.50 -13.38 -55.28
N GLN A 530 -0.64 -14.06 -55.59
CA GLN A 530 -1.09 -15.39 -55.04
C GLN A 530 -2.01 -16.24 -55.98
N LYS A 531 -2.29 -17.54 -55.66
CA LYS A 531 -3.60 -18.27 -55.94
C LYS A 531 -3.80 -19.66 -55.25
N GLN A 532 -5.04 -20.19 -55.25
CA GLN A 532 -5.53 -21.47 -54.67
C GLN A 532 -6.46 -22.28 -55.65
N VAL A 533 -6.80 -23.55 -55.34
CA VAL A 533 -7.87 -24.39 -55.96
C VAL A 533 -8.46 -25.39 -54.92
N ASP A 534 -9.74 -25.80 -55.08
CA ASP A 534 -10.58 -26.61 -54.17
C ASP A 534 -10.95 -28.02 -54.75
N PRO A 535 -11.13 -29.11 -53.96
CA PRO A 535 -11.34 -30.47 -54.49
C PRO A 535 -12.74 -31.08 -54.22
N THR A 536 -13.71 -30.83 -55.09
CA THR A 536 -15.03 -31.53 -55.09
C THR A 536 -14.98 -32.92 -55.78
N TRP A 537 -13.83 -33.61 -55.74
CA TRP A 537 -13.56 -34.81 -56.53
C TRP A 537 -13.56 -36.09 -55.69
N THR A 538 -14.63 -36.89 -55.79
CA THR A 538 -14.64 -38.29 -55.31
C THR A 538 -13.81 -39.17 -56.26
N PRO A 539 -12.71 -39.80 -55.80
CA PRO A 539 -11.95 -40.72 -56.62
C PRO A 539 -12.58 -42.13 -56.55
N ASN A 540 -12.96 -42.70 -57.69
CA ASN A 540 -13.39 -44.12 -57.77
C ASN A 540 -12.17 -45.05 -57.58
N LEU A 541 -11.75 -45.22 -56.33
CA LEU A 541 -10.65 -46.09 -55.89
C LEU A 541 -11.21 -47.48 -55.54
N GLY A 542 -11.67 -48.20 -56.57
CA GLY A 542 -12.46 -49.45 -56.45
C GLY A 542 -11.97 -50.40 -55.35
N LEU A 543 -12.68 -50.40 -54.22
CA LEU A 543 -12.34 -51.14 -53.01
C LEU A 543 -13.36 -52.26 -52.78
N LEU A 544 -12.89 -53.44 -52.40
CA LEU A 544 -13.66 -54.70 -52.52
C LEU A 544 -14.86 -54.86 -51.56
N ASP A 545 -15.19 -53.84 -50.76
CA ASP A 545 -16.33 -53.79 -49.84
C ASP A 545 -17.32 -52.64 -50.16
N GLU A 546 -17.36 -52.15 -51.40
CA GLU A 546 -18.35 -51.18 -51.91
C GLU A 546 -19.78 -51.80 -52.03
N MET A 547 -20.37 -52.21 -50.91
CA MET A 547 -21.76 -52.68 -50.85
C MET A 547 -22.76 -51.57 -51.17
N SER A 548 -23.85 -51.93 -51.85
CA SER A 548 -24.95 -50.99 -52.11
C SER A 548 -25.58 -50.48 -50.82
N LEU A 549 -25.92 -49.19 -50.80
CA LEU A 549 -26.62 -48.50 -49.70
C LEU A 549 -28.03 -49.09 -49.40
N VAL A 550 -28.49 -50.04 -50.21
CA VAL A 550 -29.72 -50.83 -50.03
C VAL A 550 -29.44 -52.16 -49.30
N GLU A 551 -28.47 -52.96 -49.73
CA GLU A 551 -28.16 -54.28 -49.11
C GLU A 551 -27.71 -54.15 -47.65
N LEU A 552 -27.02 -53.04 -47.34
CA LEU A 552 -26.66 -52.63 -45.98
C LEU A 552 -27.89 -52.54 -45.03
N ARG A 553 -29.09 -52.28 -45.57
CA ARG A 553 -30.31 -52.03 -44.77
C ARG A 553 -30.95 -53.32 -44.27
N GLU A 554 -30.91 -54.40 -45.04
CA GLU A 554 -31.57 -55.67 -44.67
C GLU A 554 -30.74 -56.46 -43.66
N ARG A 555 -29.40 -56.52 -43.85
CA ARG A 555 -28.48 -57.08 -42.84
C ARG A 555 -28.61 -56.35 -41.49
N MET A 556 -28.84 -55.04 -41.51
CA MET A 556 -29.14 -54.26 -40.31
C MET A 556 -30.47 -54.62 -39.62
N VAL A 557 -31.42 -55.33 -40.23
CA VAL A 557 -32.66 -55.73 -39.54
C VAL A 557 -32.42 -56.95 -38.64
N VAL A 558 -31.74 -57.98 -39.14
CA VAL A 558 -31.47 -59.21 -38.38
C VAL A 558 -30.50 -58.96 -37.22
N GLU A 559 -29.46 -58.15 -37.44
CA GLU A 559 -28.56 -57.77 -36.35
C GLU A 559 -29.27 -56.95 -35.26
N ARG A 560 -30.19 -56.04 -35.61
CA ARG A 560 -30.99 -55.28 -34.62
C ARG A 560 -31.81 -56.14 -33.67
N GLU A 561 -32.19 -57.37 -34.05
CA GLU A 561 -32.95 -58.26 -33.16
C GLU A 561 -32.02 -58.99 -32.18
N ARG A 562 -30.84 -59.42 -32.65
CA ARG A 562 -29.77 -59.94 -31.79
C ARG A 562 -29.23 -58.86 -30.83
N GLU A 563 -29.08 -57.63 -31.31
CA GLU A 563 -28.72 -56.47 -30.50
C GLU A 563 -29.76 -56.22 -29.38
N ARG A 564 -31.06 -56.38 -29.65
CA ARG A 564 -32.12 -56.21 -28.63
C ARG A 564 -32.02 -57.26 -27.52
N GLU A 565 -31.88 -58.53 -27.85
CA GLU A 565 -31.77 -59.60 -26.84
C GLU A 565 -30.50 -59.41 -25.98
N ALA A 566 -29.37 -59.14 -26.62
CA ALA A 566 -28.12 -58.81 -25.93
C ALA A 566 -28.23 -57.52 -25.10
N GLU A 567 -29.01 -56.52 -25.57
CA GLU A 567 -29.33 -55.33 -24.79
C GLU A 567 -30.16 -55.65 -23.55
N GLU A 568 -31.15 -56.55 -23.60
CA GLU A 568 -31.97 -56.88 -22.43
C GLU A 568 -31.19 -57.63 -21.35
N GLU A 569 -30.35 -58.60 -21.72
CA GLU A 569 -29.41 -59.22 -20.79
C GLU A 569 -28.44 -58.19 -20.17
N ARG A 570 -27.91 -57.29 -21.01
CA ARG A 570 -27.00 -56.21 -20.59
C ARG A 570 -27.72 -55.23 -19.65
N ARG A 571 -28.98 -54.87 -19.91
CA ARG A 571 -29.85 -54.03 -19.05
C ARG A 571 -30.10 -54.73 -17.71
N ALA A 572 -30.40 -56.03 -17.70
CA ALA A 572 -30.62 -56.83 -16.49
C ALA A 572 -29.33 -56.97 -15.64
N ARG A 573 -28.19 -57.26 -16.27
CA ARG A 573 -26.86 -57.28 -15.64
C ARG A 573 -26.49 -55.92 -15.04
N ILE A 574 -26.75 -54.83 -15.77
CA ILE A 574 -26.55 -53.46 -15.29
C ILE A 574 -27.46 -53.15 -14.09
N LYS A 575 -28.72 -53.61 -14.08
CA LYS A 575 -29.64 -53.44 -12.94
C LYS A 575 -29.11 -54.13 -11.67
N ARG A 576 -28.79 -55.42 -11.74
CA ARG A 576 -28.21 -56.18 -10.61
C ARG A 576 -26.92 -55.54 -10.09
N GLN A 577 -26.05 -55.07 -10.99
CA GLN A 577 -24.82 -54.36 -10.60
C GLN A 577 -25.09 -52.97 -9.98
N LYS A 578 -26.13 -52.24 -10.41
CA LYS A 578 -26.53 -50.97 -9.78
C LYS A 578 -27.06 -51.19 -8.37
N GLU A 579 -27.89 -52.22 -8.16
CA GLU A 579 -28.45 -52.59 -6.85
C GLU A 579 -27.35 -53.00 -5.86
N ALA A 580 -26.41 -53.86 -6.28
CA ALA A 580 -25.24 -54.23 -5.45
C ALA A 580 -24.31 -53.04 -5.14
N LYS A 581 -24.14 -52.09 -6.08
CA LYS A 581 -23.39 -50.85 -5.84
C LYS A 581 -24.13 -49.91 -4.89
N GLN A 582 -25.46 -49.87 -4.92
CA GLN A 582 -26.27 -49.06 -4.01
C GLN A 582 -26.26 -49.59 -2.58
N SER A 583 -26.44 -50.90 -2.38
CA SER A 583 -26.42 -51.50 -1.03
C SER A 583 -25.06 -51.35 -0.35
N THR A 584 -23.96 -51.58 -1.07
CA THR A 584 -22.60 -51.37 -0.56
C THR A 584 -22.29 -49.90 -0.27
N LEU A 585 -22.78 -48.95 -1.06
CA LEU A 585 -22.68 -47.52 -0.75
C LEU A 585 -23.49 -47.12 0.49
N MET A 586 -24.71 -47.65 0.66
CA MET A 586 -25.53 -47.40 1.86
C MET A 586 -24.87 -47.94 3.13
N ALA A 587 -24.31 -49.16 3.10
CA ALA A 587 -23.58 -49.73 4.22
C ALA A 587 -22.35 -48.88 4.62
N LYS A 588 -21.59 -48.38 3.64
CA LYS A 588 -20.47 -47.45 3.87
C LYS A 588 -20.94 -46.12 4.46
N ALA A 589 -22.02 -45.54 3.94
CA ALA A 589 -22.59 -44.30 4.47
C ALA A 589 -23.10 -44.45 5.92
N ALA A 590 -23.71 -45.59 6.27
CA ALA A 590 -24.11 -45.92 7.63
C ALA A 590 -22.89 -46.03 8.58
N ASN A 591 -21.78 -46.61 8.12
CA ASN A 591 -20.55 -46.67 8.91
C ASN A 591 -19.92 -45.28 9.09
N ILE A 592 -19.82 -44.49 8.01
CA ILE A 592 -19.30 -43.11 8.04
C ILE A 592 -20.11 -42.24 9.00
N THR A 593 -21.44 -42.30 8.96
CA THR A 593 -22.29 -41.50 9.87
C THR A 593 -22.15 -41.92 11.33
N ARG A 594 -21.91 -43.21 11.62
CA ARG A 594 -21.52 -43.69 12.96
C ARG A 594 -20.18 -43.08 13.41
N ILE A 595 -19.14 -43.16 12.57
CA ILE A 595 -17.80 -42.63 12.87
C ILE A 595 -17.85 -41.11 13.08
N ARG A 596 -18.55 -40.37 12.21
CA ARG A 596 -18.76 -38.92 12.34
C ARG A 596 -19.45 -38.54 13.66
N LYS A 597 -20.46 -39.30 14.11
CA LYS A 597 -21.13 -39.06 15.40
C LYS A 597 -20.16 -39.20 16.59
N LEU A 598 -19.34 -40.24 16.60
CA LEU A 598 -18.32 -40.47 17.62
C LEU A 598 -17.23 -39.38 17.60
N ALA A 599 -16.71 -39.06 16.42
CA ALA A 599 -15.71 -38.01 16.22
C ALA A 599 -16.21 -36.63 16.66
N ASN A 600 -17.47 -36.28 16.35
CA ASN A 600 -18.08 -35.02 16.78
C ASN A 600 -18.23 -34.95 18.31
N ALA A 601 -18.61 -36.05 18.98
CA ALA A 601 -18.70 -36.09 20.44
C ALA A 601 -17.32 -35.93 21.10
N GLN A 602 -16.30 -36.62 20.59
CA GLN A 602 -14.92 -36.46 21.06
C GLN A 602 -14.36 -35.06 20.79
N ALA A 603 -14.67 -34.46 19.63
CA ALA A 603 -14.26 -33.11 19.29
C ALA A 603 -14.92 -32.06 20.19
N ALA A 604 -16.20 -32.23 20.54
CA ALA A 604 -16.89 -31.37 21.49
C ALA A 604 -16.25 -31.45 22.90
N LEU A 605 -15.91 -32.65 23.37
CA LEU A 605 -15.23 -32.85 24.65
C LEU A 605 -13.81 -32.23 24.67
N ARG A 606 -13.03 -32.45 23.59
CA ARG A 606 -11.69 -31.84 23.43
C ARG A 606 -11.75 -30.31 23.34
N ARG A 607 -12.79 -29.76 22.68
CA ARG A 607 -13.03 -28.32 22.63
C ARG A 607 -13.34 -27.76 24.01
N ARG A 608 -14.27 -28.39 24.74
CA ARG A 608 -14.66 -27.96 26.09
C ARG A 608 -13.45 -27.90 27.03
N ARG A 609 -12.63 -28.95 27.07
CA ARG A 609 -11.39 -28.95 27.87
C ARG A 609 -10.48 -27.78 27.50
N ARG A 610 -10.21 -27.56 26.20
CA ARG A 610 -9.40 -26.41 25.76
C ARG A 610 -10.00 -25.04 26.12
N GLU A 611 -11.33 -24.92 26.18
CA GLU A 611 -12.00 -23.70 26.64
C GLU A 611 -11.86 -23.51 28.16
N GLU A 612 -11.86 -24.60 28.94
CA GLU A 612 -11.58 -24.63 30.39
C GLU A 612 -10.08 -24.34 30.69
N ASP A 613 -9.15 -24.95 29.95
CA ASP A 613 -7.70 -24.74 30.02
C ASP A 613 -7.30 -23.30 29.64
N ALA A 614 -7.92 -22.74 28.58
CA ALA A 614 -7.69 -21.36 28.16
C ALA A 614 -8.28 -20.34 29.15
N ALA A 615 -9.45 -20.63 29.74
CA ALA A 615 -10.06 -19.75 30.74
C ALA A 615 -9.23 -19.70 32.04
N THR A 616 -8.71 -20.83 32.51
CA THR A 616 -7.83 -20.89 33.68
C THR A 616 -6.49 -20.19 33.42
N SER A 617 -5.89 -20.41 32.24
CA SER A 617 -4.67 -19.71 31.82
C SER A 617 -4.86 -18.19 31.76
N ALA A 618 -5.92 -17.71 31.09
CA ALA A 618 -6.24 -16.29 30.99
C ALA A 618 -6.54 -15.65 32.35
N ALA A 619 -7.18 -16.38 33.28
CA ALA A 619 -7.40 -15.91 34.65
C ALA A 619 -6.09 -15.78 35.45
N SER A 620 -5.12 -16.68 35.25
CA SER A 620 -3.80 -16.56 35.87
C SER A 620 -2.99 -15.39 35.30
N GLU A 621 -3.06 -15.17 33.97
CA GLU A 621 -2.45 -14.01 33.32
C GLU A 621 -3.04 -12.68 33.80
N SER A 622 -4.36 -12.59 33.96
CA SER A 622 -5.00 -11.38 34.51
C SER A 622 -4.43 -11.08 35.88
N ARG A 623 -4.49 -12.04 36.82
CA ARG A 623 -3.97 -11.87 38.19
C ARG A 623 -2.51 -11.40 38.22
N ARG A 624 -1.66 -11.92 37.31
CA ARG A 624 -0.25 -11.48 37.19
C ARG A 624 -0.13 -10.03 36.70
N LYS A 625 -0.93 -9.63 35.71
CA LYS A 625 -0.97 -8.25 35.18
C LYS A 625 -1.54 -7.29 36.23
N ASP A 626 -2.63 -7.67 36.89
CA ASP A 626 -3.28 -6.91 37.95
C ASP A 626 -2.27 -6.63 39.10
N ALA A 627 -1.56 -7.65 39.57
CA ALA A 627 -0.48 -7.50 40.56
C ALA A 627 0.64 -6.53 40.11
N GLN A 628 1.15 -6.70 38.88
CA GLN A 628 2.16 -5.79 38.31
C GLN A 628 1.68 -4.33 38.19
N THR A 629 0.38 -4.10 37.91
CA THR A 629 -0.17 -2.74 37.91
C THR A 629 -0.30 -2.13 39.30
N LEU A 630 -0.55 -2.95 40.33
CA LEU A 630 -0.55 -2.50 41.72
C LEU A 630 0.86 -2.07 42.16
N GLU A 631 1.86 -2.94 41.99
CA GLU A 631 3.28 -2.63 42.28
C GLU A 631 3.75 -1.34 41.59
N LEU A 632 3.41 -1.17 40.31
CA LEU A 632 3.74 0.04 39.56
C LEU A 632 2.97 1.27 40.08
N SER A 633 1.73 1.10 40.53
CA SER A 633 0.96 2.18 41.17
C SER A 633 1.61 2.63 42.48
N ASP A 634 2.13 1.70 43.28
CA ASP A 634 2.75 1.97 44.58
C ASP A 634 4.11 2.66 44.42
N ARG A 635 4.97 2.17 43.53
CA ARG A 635 6.23 2.86 43.17
C ARG A 635 6.00 4.29 42.65
N ILE A 636 4.87 4.55 41.97
CA ILE A 636 4.49 5.91 41.56
C ILE A 636 3.99 6.75 42.74
N LYS A 637 3.28 6.18 43.72
CA LYS A 637 2.89 6.88 44.96
C LYS A 637 4.13 7.26 45.77
N GLU A 638 5.04 6.31 45.99
CA GLU A 638 6.32 6.51 46.69
C GLU A 638 7.16 7.60 46.05
N ARG A 639 7.41 7.51 44.73
CA ARG A 639 8.23 8.51 44.02
C ARG A 639 7.59 9.91 44.01
N LYS A 640 6.26 10.00 44.02
CA LYS A 640 5.55 11.28 44.20
C LYS A 640 5.67 11.80 45.63
N ALA A 641 5.49 10.95 46.63
CA ALA A 641 5.61 11.34 48.04
C ALA A 641 7.01 11.86 48.37
N ALA A 642 8.06 11.19 47.88
CA ALA A 642 9.44 11.65 48.01
C ALA A 642 9.67 13.03 47.37
N LEU A 643 9.15 13.25 46.15
CA LEU A 643 9.31 14.50 45.41
C LEU A 643 8.50 15.67 46.00
N GLU A 644 7.32 15.41 46.57
CA GLU A 644 6.58 16.43 47.33
C GLU A 644 7.23 16.70 48.70
N ALA A 645 7.85 15.70 49.35
CA ALA A 645 8.63 15.91 50.57
C ALA A 645 9.89 16.76 50.33
N GLU A 646 10.60 16.52 49.22
CA GLU A 646 11.73 17.36 48.78
C GLU A 646 11.30 18.80 48.52
N LYS A 647 10.22 19.02 47.76
CA LYS A 647 9.63 20.35 47.57
C LYS A 647 9.23 21.01 48.89
N ALA A 648 8.61 20.26 49.80
CA ALA A 648 8.18 20.78 51.10
C ALA A 648 9.38 21.22 51.95
N ARG A 649 10.48 20.44 51.94
CA ARG A 649 11.76 20.84 52.54
C ARG A 649 12.29 22.12 51.91
N LEU A 650 12.47 22.16 50.59
CA LEU A 650 13.01 23.34 49.88
C LEU A 650 12.12 24.59 50.10
N ALA A 651 10.80 24.44 50.15
CA ALA A 651 9.88 25.53 50.45
C ALA A 651 9.96 25.99 51.92
N ALA A 652 10.24 25.10 52.87
CA ALA A 652 10.51 25.48 54.26
C ALA A 652 11.86 26.18 54.43
N GLU A 653 12.88 25.72 53.70
CA GLU A 653 14.24 26.27 53.63
C GLU A 653 14.22 27.70 53.04
N GLN A 654 13.53 27.89 51.92
CA GLN A 654 13.27 29.22 51.33
C GLN A 654 12.44 30.14 52.25
N LYS A 655 11.48 29.61 53.03
CA LYS A 655 10.73 30.40 54.01
C LYS A 655 11.61 30.84 55.18
N ARG A 656 12.51 30.00 55.67
CA ARG A 656 13.49 30.37 56.70
C ARG A 656 14.41 31.49 56.22
N ILE A 657 15.03 31.33 55.05
CA ILE A 657 15.92 32.34 54.46
C ILE A 657 15.18 33.68 54.30
N LYS A 658 13.94 33.68 53.81
CA LYS A 658 13.14 34.91 53.67
C LYS A 658 12.73 35.53 55.01
N PHE A 659 12.45 34.72 56.03
CA PHE A 659 12.14 35.21 57.38
C PHE A 659 13.39 35.84 58.04
N GLU A 660 14.55 35.19 57.90
CA GLU A 660 15.83 35.69 58.38
C GLU A 660 16.26 37.00 57.69
N GLN A 661 16.12 37.06 56.36
CA GLN A 661 16.31 38.30 55.58
C GLN A 661 15.32 39.40 56.00
N ALA A 662 14.06 39.06 56.28
CA ALA A 662 13.08 40.04 56.75
C ALA A 662 13.39 40.56 58.16
N GLN A 663 13.87 39.71 59.07
CA GLN A 663 14.34 40.15 60.40
C GLN A 663 15.59 41.03 60.32
N GLN A 664 16.53 40.73 59.42
CA GLN A 664 17.73 41.54 59.21
C GLN A 664 17.45 42.89 58.54
N ALA A 665 16.35 43.02 57.79
CA ALA A 665 15.99 44.23 57.04
C ALA A 665 15.01 45.18 57.75
N ALA A 666 14.46 44.81 58.91
CA ALA A 666 13.35 45.54 59.53
C ALA A 666 13.79 46.48 60.67
N SER A 667 13.43 47.77 60.55
CA SER A 667 13.37 48.70 61.68
C SER A 667 12.14 48.41 62.55
N ALA A 668 12.15 48.85 63.81
CA ALA A 668 11.09 48.56 64.79
C ALA A 668 9.68 48.94 64.29
N ASP A 669 9.53 50.12 63.67
CA ASP A 669 8.25 50.58 63.13
C ASP A 669 7.74 49.69 61.99
N ALA A 670 8.64 49.23 61.11
CA ALA A 670 8.30 48.31 60.02
C ALA A 670 7.88 46.93 60.53
N VAL A 671 8.45 46.46 61.66
CA VAL A 671 7.99 45.23 62.33
C VAL A 671 6.56 45.41 62.82
N GLU A 672 6.24 46.49 63.54
CA GLU A 672 4.89 46.72 64.07
C GLU A 672 3.86 46.96 62.95
N GLU A 673 4.18 47.70 61.88
CA GLU A 673 3.30 47.81 60.70
C GLU A 673 3.03 46.46 60.05
N SER A 674 4.07 45.63 59.87
CA SER A 674 3.91 44.28 59.30
C SER A 674 3.03 43.39 60.18
N LYS A 675 3.18 43.47 61.50
CA LYS A 675 2.39 42.75 62.51
C LYS A 675 0.92 43.21 62.54
N PHE A 676 0.63 44.50 62.42
CA PHE A 676 -0.75 44.99 62.25
C PHE A 676 -1.35 44.58 60.89
N ALA A 677 -0.55 44.54 59.82
CA ALA A 677 -0.98 44.02 58.53
C ALA A 677 -1.26 42.50 58.59
N GLU A 678 -0.43 41.71 59.26
CA GLU A 678 -0.64 40.28 59.47
C GLU A 678 -1.89 39.97 60.32
N LEU A 679 -2.19 40.80 61.34
CA LEU A 679 -3.41 40.70 62.13
C LEU A 679 -4.66 41.01 61.28
N ARG A 680 -4.64 42.06 60.45
CA ARG A 680 -5.72 42.36 59.49
C ARG A 680 -5.90 41.22 58.48
N ALA A 681 -4.80 40.74 57.88
CA ALA A 681 -4.82 39.59 56.99
C ALA A 681 -5.21 38.29 57.70
N GLY A 682 -4.98 38.18 59.01
CA GLY A 682 -5.45 37.09 59.87
C GLY A 682 -6.98 37.10 60.00
N ALA A 683 -7.56 38.24 60.35
CA ALA A 683 -9.00 38.44 60.39
C ALA A 683 -9.66 38.17 59.02
N GLU A 684 -9.08 38.69 57.93
CA GLU A 684 -9.54 38.36 56.57
C GLU A 684 -9.47 36.87 56.24
N ARG A 685 -8.39 36.17 56.64
CA ARG A 685 -8.25 34.72 56.45
C ARG A 685 -9.31 33.95 57.24
N ILE A 686 -9.61 34.36 58.47
CA ILE A 686 -10.70 33.76 59.27
C ILE A 686 -12.05 33.94 58.56
N VAL A 687 -12.38 35.17 58.13
CA VAL A 687 -13.65 35.45 57.43
C VAL A 687 -13.75 34.72 56.08
N ARG A 688 -12.66 34.64 55.31
CA ARG A 688 -12.65 33.87 54.05
C ARG A 688 -12.80 32.37 54.31
N ASN A 689 -12.17 31.83 55.36
CA ASN A 689 -12.27 30.43 55.71
C ASN A 689 -13.68 30.06 56.20
N THR A 690 -14.31 30.87 57.05
CA THR A 690 -15.70 30.59 57.50
C THR A 690 -16.70 30.73 56.36
N GLN A 691 -16.52 31.71 55.45
CA GLN A 691 -17.32 31.77 54.22
C GLN A 691 -17.09 30.58 53.29
N ALA A 692 -15.90 29.99 53.27
CA ALA A 692 -15.59 28.81 52.47
C ALA A 692 -16.15 27.52 53.08
N THR A 693 -16.13 27.35 54.41
CA THR A 693 -16.75 26.19 55.07
C THR A 693 -18.26 26.22 54.93
N VAL A 694 -18.91 27.36 55.19
CA VAL A 694 -20.37 27.51 55.01
C VAL A 694 -20.80 27.19 53.57
N LYS A 695 -20.09 27.72 52.56
CA LYS A 695 -20.38 27.37 51.16
C LYS A 695 -20.16 25.89 50.84
N GLY A 696 -19.14 25.26 51.42
CA GLY A 696 -18.91 23.82 51.28
C GLY A 696 -20.02 22.98 51.93
N GLU A 697 -20.55 23.43 53.06
CA GLU A 697 -21.69 22.81 53.75
C GLU A 697 -23.00 22.98 52.95
N ASP A 698 -23.24 24.17 52.38
CA ASP A 698 -24.36 24.44 51.46
C ASP A 698 -24.27 23.56 50.19
N GLU A 699 -23.10 23.49 49.53
CA GLU A 699 -22.86 22.66 48.35
C GLU A 699 -23.07 21.16 48.65
N LEU A 700 -22.61 20.67 49.82
CA LEU A 700 -22.84 19.30 50.28
C LEU A 700 -24.32 19.02 50.57
N TYR A 701 -25.04 19.98 51.14
CA TYR A 701 -26.48 19.88 51.39
C TYR A 701 -27.28 19.83 50.08
N GLU A 702 -27.00 20.73 49.13
CA GLU A 702 -27.63 20.71 47.80
C GLU A 702 -27.34 19.40 47.05
N ALA A 703 -26.09 18.94 47.03
CA ALA A 703 -25.71 17.68 46.41
C ALA A 703 -26.43 16.46 47.05
N THR A 704 -26.57 16.47 48.38
CA THR A 704 -27.32 15.44 49.11
C THR A 704 -28.80 15.45 48.77
N MET A 705 -29.42 16.63 48.70
CA MET A 705 -30.82 16.80 48.32
C MET A 705 -31.08 16.46 46.85
N ALA A 706 -30.15 16.79 45.94
CA ALA A 706 -30.20 16.36 44.54
C ALA A 706 -30.13 14.83 44.42
N ARG A 707 -29.25 14.18 45.19
CA ARG A 707 -29.14 12.71 45.24
C ARG A 707 -30.42 12.06 45.77
N GLN A 708 -31.04 12.62 46.83
CA GLN A 708 -32.35 12.15 47.31
C GLN A 708 -33.47 12.31 46.25
N ARG A 709 -33.46 13.41 45.47
CA ARG A 709 -34.41 13.62 44.36
C ARG A 709 -34.21 12.57 43.26
N SER A 710 -32.97 12.26 42.86
CA SER A 710 -32.69 11.22 41.85
C SER A 710 -33.17 9.83 42.30
N ILE A 711 -32.86 9.42 43.54
CA ILE A 711 -33.31 8.14 44.10
C ILE A 711 -34.85 8.04 44.12
N LYS A 712 -35.56 9.13 44.43
CA LYS A 712 -37.03 9.16 44.36
C LYS A 712 -37.56 8.97 42.93
N ILE A 713 -36.93 9.60 41.93
CA ILE A 713 -37.29 9.47 40.51
C ILE A 713 -37.02 8.04 40.01
N ASP A 714 -35.88 7.46 40.33
CA ASP A 714 -35.53 6.11 39.86
C ASP A 714 -36.36 5.02 40.56
N ASN A 715 -36.72 5.20 41.84
CA ASN A 715 -37.70 4.34 42.51
C ASN A 715 -39.10 4.44 41.87
N GLN A 716 -39.54 5.63 41.46
CA GLN A 716 -40.80 5.81 40.72
C GLN A 716 -40.76 5.11 39.35
N ARG A 717 -39.65 5.23 38.60
CA ARG A 717 -39.43 4.52 37.33
C ARG A 717 -39.44 3.01 37.51
N MET A 718 -38.79 2.48 38.54
CA MET A 718 -38.80 1.04 38.84
C MET A 718 -40.20 0.54 39.18
N ALA A 719 -40.99 1.30 39.93
CA ALA A 719 -42.39 0.97 40.22
C ALA A 719 -43.28 1.02 38.96
N GLN A 720 -43.04 1.97 38.05
CA GLN A 720 -43.71 2.03 36.74
C GLN A 720 -43.35 0.82 35.88
N ALA A 721 -42.06 0.50 35.73
CA ALA A 721 -41.60 -0.66 34.95
C ALA A 721 -42.11 -2.00 35.52
N GLN A 722 -42.19 -2.14 36.84
CA GLN A 722 -42.81 -3.31 37.49
C GLN A 722 -44.32 -3.41 37.17
N ARG A 723 -45.05 -2.29 37.18
CA ARG A 723 -46.46 -2.24 36.80
C ARG A 723 -46.68 -2.57 35.33
N GLU A 724 -45.83 -2.07 34.44
CA GLU A 724 -45.85 -2.38 33.02
C GLU A 724 -45.55 -3.87 32.77
N ALA A 725 -44.53 -4.43 33.43
CA ALA A 725 -44.22 -5.85 33.35
C ALA A 725 -45.41 -6.73 33.78
N LEU A 726 -46.05 -6.42 34.92
CA LEU A 726 -47.24 -7.11 35.40
C LEU A 726 -48.43 -7.02 34.41
N LEU A 727 -48.60 -5.87 33.75
CA LEU A 727 -49.61 -5.71 32.69
C LEU A 727 -49.26 -6.56 31.47
N THR A 728 -47.99 -6.61 31.02
CA THR A 728 -47.59 -7.46 29.89
C THR A 728 -47.72 -8.96 30.20
N ASP A 729 -47.41 -9.39 31.41
CA ASP A 729 -47.62 -10.77 31.89
C ASP A 729 -49.10 -11.16 31.93
N TYR A 730 -49.97 -10.23 32.34
CA TYR A 730 -51.42 -10.42 32.32
C TYR A 730 -51.92 -10.53 30.87
N ASP A 731 -51.46 -9.64 29.99
CA ASP A 731 -51.79 -9.63 28.56
C ASP A 731 -51.35 -10.93 27.86
N LEU A 732 -50.17 -11.45 28.19
CA LEU A 732 -49.68 -12.74 27.71
C LEU A 732 -50.56 -13.90 28.22
N LYS A 733 -50.89 -13.95 29.52
CA LYS A 733 -51.82 -14.95 30.07
C LYS A 733 -53.20 -14.88 29.40
N MET A 734 -53.70 -13.69 29.12
CA MET A 734 -54.97 -13.49 28.41
C MET A 734 -54.91 -13.88 26.92
N ARG A 735 -53.76 -13.74 26.26
CA ARG A 735 -53.51 -14.28 24.91
C ARG A 735 -53.47 -15.81 24.93
N ASP A 736 -52.73 -16.41 25.87
CA ASP A 736 -52.64 -17.87 26.05
C ASP A 736 -54.02 -18.49 26.33
N MET A 737 -54.82 -17.90 27.22
CA MET A 737 -56.18 -18.39 27.50
C MET A 737 -57.10 -18.29 26.28
N LYS A 738 -56.98 -17.24 25.47
CA LYS A 738 -57.70 -17.13 24.18
C LYS A 738 -57.23 -18.18 23.16
N GLN A 739 -55.92 -18.45 23.07
CA GLN A 739 -55.38 -19.48 22.19
C GLN A 739 -55.81 -20.89 22.61
N ARG A 740 -55.77 -21.21 23.91
CA ARG A 740 -56.26 -22.50 24.45
C ARG A 740 -57.73 -22.69 24.14
N LYS A 741 -58.57 -21.68 24.43
CA LYS A 741 -59.99 -21.74 24.07
C LYS A 741 -60.20 -21.96 22.57
N ALA A 742 -59.49 -21.22 21.70
CA ALA A 742 -59.61 -21.41 20.26
C ALA A 742 -59.14 -22.81 19.78
N GLN A 743 -58.13 -23.41 20.45
CA GLN A 743 -57.73 -24.80 20.19
C GLN A 743 -58.80 -25.80 20.65
N ASP A 744 -59.47 -25.55 21.77
CA ASP A 744 -60.52 -26.43 22.30
C ASP A 744 -61.83 -26.31 21.48
N ASP A 745 -62.23 -25.08 21.10
CA ASP A 745 -63.30 -24.81 20.14
C ASP A 745 -63.02 -25.53 18.79
N ALA A 746 -61.76 -25.58 18.36
CA ALA A 746 -61.33 -26.32 17.16
C ALA A 746 -61.38 -27.85 17.34
N LYS A 747 -60.99 -28.39 18.50
CA LYS A 747 -61.11 -29.83 18.83
C LYS A 747 -62.56 -30.28 18.84
N ASP A 748 -63.46 -29.47 19.39
CA ASP A 748 -64.90 -29.77 19.40
C ASP A 748 -65.53 -29.60 18.01
N LEU A 749 -65.02 -28.67 17.17
CA LEU A 749 -65.38 -28.61 15.75
C LEU A 749 -64.93 -29.86 14.97
N THR A 750 -63.74 -30.41 15.24
CA THR A 750 -63.32 -31.69 14.63
C THR A 750 -64.18 -32.85 15.14
N ARG A 751 -64.37 -32.99 16.46
CA ARG A 751 -65.27 -34.03 17.05
C ARG A 751 -66.68 -33.99 16.45
N LYS A 752 -67.27 -32.81 16.26
CA LYS A 752 -68.58 -32.65 15.62
C LYS A 752 -68.57 -33.09 14.15
N LYS A 753 -67.50 -32.78 13.40
CA LYS A 753 -67.31 -33.26 12.01
C LYS A 753 -67.14 -34.78 11.96
N ASP A 754 -66.36 -35.36 12.86
CA ASP A 754 -66.10 -36.79 12.92
C ASP A 754 -67.36 -37.57 13.33
N MET A 755 -68.17 -37.03 14.24
CA MET A 755 -69.49 -37.58 14.59
C MET A 755 -70.46 -37.54 13.39
N VAL A 756 -70.56 -36.41 12.69
CA VAL A 756 -71.40 -36.29 11.47
C VAL A 756 -70.88 -37.20 10.35
N ARG A 757 -69.56 -37.38 10.24
CA ARG A 757 -68.95 -38.32 9.30
C ARG A 757 -69.32 -39.77 9.65
N SER A 758 -69.17 -40.17 10.90
CA SER A 758 -69.54 -41.50 11.38
C SER A 758 -71.04 -41.78 11.22
N GLN A 759 -71.91 -40.78 11.43
CA GLN A 759 -73.34 -40.87 11.13
C GLN A 759 -73.59 -41.10 9.62
N ARG A 760 -72.91 -40.37 8.72
CA ARG A 760 -73.03 -40.58 7.26
C ARG A 760 -72.48 -41.94 6.82
N GLU A 761 -71.38 -42.39 7.40
CA GLU A 761 -70.82 -43.72 7.14
C GLU A 761 -71.79 -44.83 7.62
N PHE A 762 -72.43 -44.65 8.79
CA PHE A 762 -73.49 -45.54 9.27
C PHE A 762 -74.73 -45.53 8.36
N GLU A 763 -75.23 -44.34 7.96
CA GLU A 763 -76.32 -44.21 6.99
C GLU A 763 -76.01 -44.89 5.65
N ASN A 764 -74.77 -44.78 5.17
CA ASN A 764 -74.33 -45.47 3.95
C ASN A 764 -74.34 -47.00 4.13
N THR A 765 -73.79 -47.55 5.23
CA THR A 765 -73.88 -49.00 5.47
C THR A 765 -75.33 -49.50 5.65
N LEU A 766 -76.24 -48.64 6.13
CA LEU A 766 -77.69 -48.91 6.17
C LEU A 766 -78.34 -48.90 4.79
N ARG A 767 -77.89 -48.03 3.87
CA ARG A 767 -78.31 -48.03 2.46
C ARG A 767 -77.78 -49.25 1.72
N GLU A 768 -76.51 -49.62 1.92
CA GLU A 768 -75.91 -50.85 1.36
C GLU A 768 -76.66 -52.10 1.84
N LYS A 769 -76.96 -52.22 3.15
CA LYS A 769 -77.79 -53.31 3.68
C LYS A 769 -79.23 -53.33 3.18
N LYS A 770 -79.78 -52.20 2.72
CA LYS A 770 -81.09 -52.11 2.05
C LYS A 770 -81.05 -52.39 0.55
N THR A 771 -79.89 -52.35 -0.10
CA THR A 771 -79.74 -52.57 -1.55
C THR A 771 -79.29 -53.99 -1.92
N LEU A 772 -79.01 -54.85 -0.94
CA LEU A 772 -78.81 -56.28 -1.16
C LEU A 772 -80.16 -57.01 -1.35
N PRO A 773 -80.41 -57.67 -2.50
CA PRO A 773 -81.68 -58.33 -2.78
C PRO A 773 -81.84 -59.65 -2.01
N ARG A 774 -83.06 -59.91 -1.53
CA ARG A 774 -83.41 -61.11 -0.77
C ARG A 774 -83.71 -62.29 -1.71
N ALA A 775 -82.68 -62.95 -2.22
CA ALA A 775 -82.80 -64.02 -3.23
C ALA A 775 -82.20 -65.38 -2.79
N THR A 776 -83.10 -66.35 -2.58
CA THR A 776 -82.94 -67.81 -2.76
C THR A 776 -81.71 -68.57 -2.21
N ARG A 777 -81.98 -69.35 -1.14
CA ARG A 777 -81.53 -70.74 -0.88
C ARG A 777 -80.07 -71.15 -1.15
N ALA A 778 -79.38 -71.51 -0.05
CA ALA A 778 -79.30 -72.92 0.34
C ALA A 778 -80.05 -73.10 1.67
#